data_AF-A0A959SU83-F1
#
_entry.id   AF-A0A959SU83-F1
#
_cell.length_a   1.000
_cell.length_b   1.000
_cell.length_c   1.000
_cell.angle_alpha   90.00
_cell.angle_beta   90.00
_cell.angle_gamma   90.00
#
_symmetry.space_group_name_H-M   'P 1'
#
loop_
_entity.id
_entity.type
_entity.pdbx_description
1 polymer ?
#
loop_
_entity_poly.entity_id
_entity_poly.type
_entity_poly.pdbx_seq_one_letter_code
_entity_poly.pdbx_strand_id
1 'polypeptide(L)'
;MRRPLLLLSIALLLGLCSTFVRDRSPQERLDRAAAVLQARVDQAHAALRSDADEVLAQDTLDMGGTHASGEGGMRLYRHHRVTAWTDHAPIADAALDTVRGAHLDLADGTYLHAYAEGDGRSVHALARIWFQPPFENQYLRARFDPGFTLPEGIAASNAPGLGPVVRDGDGEVLLRLFWKDDIVLPGTGARMSLLLGLVALVLAVAALWKWAGSLRPWAGLLLFLVILWGLRLATLAHGSYEALASWPLFDPSLFASSFFMPSLGDLLINTAVLLLTALFFHATVNRLKAPGRAVPVALASLALICAFADVIGTVMIALVHDSSVSLDLFRVQDFDGYSVAALLAIAGLLFAWCVLADALVRWVAPPMAGGRALALAAGACAALALVNHFSGQYDLVLSLWPLPVLALVHRLRKRSGTIPVLLLVAVLAVFTAHVLNRQSFKRIELEREALAENATTREDPVIELLFAEAKREMARDQPLLAWAGSGSPCTSSDLDRMVRQPFFTGYWDRYDLRLYLVSGRSFCSTSPDGAPSAQAIIDRYEQGVPTGEPTDLRITDRPGEDALYMGRVHLDSALLFLELRPRLVADGLGFPELLLAGPPPSSINPGRYAQARYERGLLTASSGPYIFPITWSRAAPGEGLRWVQDGYDLLAKGDPHGSLVVLGSRIPDPWDHVTTFSYLFLFYCLLVLVVGGCRLLVRSERGAVVGVGGKVRLGVAGFAVASLLLFSLGMRHTVDARQENRSTRIMGERTRGVLNELRQTLHGESALSPSMAPYLDHLLGNLSNVFFTDLTLY
;
A
#
# COMPACT_ATOMS: atom_id res chain seq x y z
N MET A 1 45.65 -3.74 -22.68
CA MET A 1 45.59 -3.31 -21.25
C MET A 1 45.18 -1.85 -21.04
N ARG A 2 45.46 -0.88 -21.93
CA ARG A 2 45.16 0.56 -21.69
C ARG A 2 43.67 0.91 -21.51
N ARG A 3 42.75 0.27 -22.24
CA ARG A 3 41.29 0.57 -22.18
C ARG A 3 40.57 0.14 -20.88
N PRO A 4 40.78 -1.07 -20.30
CA PRO A 4 40.16 -1.42 -19.01
C PRO A 4 40.69 -0.57 -17.86
N LEU A 5 41.99 -0.23 -17.86
CA LEU A 5 42.59 0.64 -16.85
C LEU A 5 41.99 2.05 -16.87
N LEU A 6 41.74 2.61 -18.06
CA LEU A 6 41.05 3.91 -18.20
C LEU A 6 39.63 3.88 -17.61
N LEU A 7 38.85 2.83 -17.90
CA LEU A 7 37.49 2.71 -17.36
C LEU A 7 37.51 2.56 -15.84
N LEU A 8 38.46 1.77 -15.32
CA LEU A 8 38.63 1.59 -13.89
C LEU A 8 39.07 2.90 -13.20
N SER A 9 39.96 3.69 -13.81
CA SER A 9 40.36 4.98 -13.25
C SER A 9 39.22 5.99 -13.22
N ILE A 10 38.38 6.01 -14.27
CA ILE A 10 37.16 6.85 -14.28
C ILE A 10 36.17 6.37 -13.22
N ALA A 11 35.97 5.06 -13.11
CA ALA A 11 35.09 4.48 -12.09
C ALA A 11 35.55 4.85 -10.67
N LEU A 12 36.85 4.72 -10.38
CA LEU A 12 37.43 5.11 -9.09
C LEU A 12 37.30 6.61 -8.83
N LEU A 13 37.51 7.46 -9.84
CA LEU A 13 37.34 8.90 -9.71
C LEU A 13 35.89 9.27 -9.42
N LEU A 14 34.92 8.69 -10.14
CA LEU A 14 33.49 8.94 -9.90
C LEU A 14 33.03 8.40 -8.54
N GLY A 15 33.53 7.23 -8.12
CA GLY A 15 33.27 6.68 -6.80
C GLY A 15 33.89 7.51 -5.68
N LEU A 16 35.04 8.15 -5.93
CA LEU A 16 35.62 9.12 -5.01
C LEU A 16 34.78 10.42 -5.00
N CYS A 17 34.34 10.92 -6.16
CA CYS A 17 33.44 12.07 -6.22
C CYS A 17 32.13 11.81 -5.47
N SER A 18 31.57 10.60 -5.54
CA SER A 18 30.32 10.28 -4.84
C SER A 18 30.46 10.36 -3.32
N THR A 19 31.63 10.10 -2.74
CA THR A 19 31.85 10.26 -1.29
C THR A 19 32.07 11.72 -0.87
N PHE A 20 32.48 12.58 -1.81
CA PHE A 20 32.59 14.03 -1.57
C PHE A 20 31.27 14.78 -1.73
N VAL A 21 30.30 14.22 -2.47
CA VAL A 21 28.93 14.76 -2.52
C VAL A 21 28.24 14.44 -1.20
N ARG A 22 28.35 15.36 -0.24
CA ARG A 22 27.62 15.28 1.02
C ARG A 22 26.19 15.74 0.83
N ASP A 23 25.25 14.94 1.32
CA ASP A 23 23.90 15.43 1.55
C ASP A 23 23.89 16.35 2.77
N ARG A 24 22.97 17.31 2.78
CA ARG A 24 22.77 18.15 3.96
C ARG A 24 22.18 17.32 5.07
N SER A 25 22.50 17.68 6.31
CA SER A 25 21.94 16.98 7.46
C SER A 25 20.40 17.04 7.42
N PRO A 26 19.70 16.04 7.96
CA PRO A 26 18.23 16.05 8.00
C PRO A 26 17.68 17.32 8.66
N GLN A 27 18.39 17.85 9.66
CA GLN A 27 18.05 19.10 10.34
C GLN A 27 18.18 20.33 9.42
N GLU A 28 19.32 20.50 8.74
CA GLU A 28 19.52 21.62 7.80
C GLU A 28 18.48 21.63 6.66
N ARG A 29 18.01 20.43 6.26
CA ARG A 29 16.96 20.30 5.25
C ARG A 29 15.60 20.74 5.78
N LEU A 30 15.26 20.40 7.03
CA LEU A 30 14.06 20.91 7.70
C LEU A 30 14.15 22.43 7.90
N ASP A 31 15.29 22.97 8.35
CA ASP A 31 15.47 24.41 8.56
C ASP A 31 15.24 25.19 7.25
N ARG A 32 15.77 24.67 6.14
CA ARG A 32 15.54 25.27 4.82
C ARG A 32 14.09 25.14 4.36
N ALA A 33 13.45 24.00 4.62
CA ALA A 33 12.05 23.81 4.29
C ALA A 33 11.16 24.79 5.08
N ALA A 34 11.47 25.01 6.36
CA ALA A 34 10.82 26.03 7.17
C ALA A 34 11.04 27.43 6.61
N ALA A 35 12.26 27.81 6.20
CA ALA A 35 12.51 29.11 5.59
C ALA A 35 11.75 29.32 4.26
N VAL A 36 11.65 28.26 3.44
CA VAL A 36 10.87 28.30 2.19
C VAL A 36 9.38 28.43 2.48
N LEU A 37 8.87 27.67 3.46
CA LEU A 37 7.47 27.74 3.86
C LEU A 37 7.14 29.10 4.48
N GLN A 38 8.02 29.66 5.32
CA GLN A 38 7.88 31.00 5.89
C GLN A 38 7.70 32.05 4.79
N ALA A 39 8.58 32.07 3.78
CA ALA A 39 8.46 33.03 2.69
C ALA A 39 7.13 32.91 1.92
N ARG A 40 6.58 31.70 1.78
CA ARG A 40 5.27 31.48 1.16
C ARG A 40 4.12 31.92 2.07
N VAL A 41 4.23 31.66 3.37
CA VAL A 41 3.27 32.12 4.39
C VAL A 41 3.22 33.65 4.42
N ASP A 42 4.37 34.32 4.46
CA ASP A 42 4.47 35.78 4.46
C ASP A 42 3.84 36.37 3.19
N GLN A 43 4.12 35.78 2.03
CA GLN A 43 3.54 36.21 0.75
C GLN A 43 2.01 36.01 0.72
N ALA A 44 1.53 34.85 1.18
CA ALA A 44 0.10 34.54 1.20
C ALA A 44 -0.66 35.44 2.18
N HIS A 45 -0.09 35.71 3.37
CA HIS A 45 -0.69 36.60 4.34
C HIS A 45 -0.78 38.05 3.83
N ALA A 46 0.26 38.54 3.14
CA ALA A 46 0.24 39.85 2.50
C ALA A 46 -0.83 39.95 1.39
N ALA A 47 -1.00 38.88 0.58
CA ALA A 47 -2.04 38.82 -0.44
C ALA A 47 -3.45 38.82 0.19
N LEU A 48 -3.69 37.97 1.18
CA LEU A 48 -4.97 37.93 1.92
C LEU A 48 -5.33 39.29 2.53
N ARG A 49 -4.34 39.99 3.07
CA ARG A 49 -4.53 41.33 3.63
C ARG A 49 -4.94 42.34 2.56
N SER A 50 -4.25 42.35 1.43
CA SER A 50 -4.57 43.21 0.29
C SER A 50 -5.98 42.96 -0.21
N ASP A 51 -6.37 41.69 -0.36
CA ASP A 51 -7.70 41.34 -0.85
C ASP A 51 -8.80 41.74 0.15
N ALA A 52 -8.57 41.54 1.46
CA ALA A 52 -9.51 41.97 2.50
C ALA A 52 -9.73 43.49 2.49
N ASP A 53 -8.65 44.27 2.33
CA ASP A 53 -8.71 45.73 2.24
C ASP A 53 -9.44 46.18 0.94
N GLU A 54 -9.24 45.47 -0.19
CA GLU A 54 -9.94 45.73 -1.46
C GLU A 54 -11.45 45.45 -1.35
N VAL A 55 -11.84 44.31 -0.79
CA VAL A 55 -13.26 43.96 -0.56
C VAL A 55 -13.93 44.97 0.36
N LEU A 56 -13.24 45.41 1.41
CA LEU A 56 -13.74 46.44 2.32
C LEU A 56 -13.97 47.78 1.58
N ALA A 57 -13.09 48.13 0.64
CA ALA A 57 -13.20 49.34 -0.18
C ALA A 57 -14.31 49.26 -1.23
N GLN A 58 -14.47 48.11 -1.89
CA GLN A 58 -15.47 47.89 -2.95
C GLN A 58 -16.88 47.62 -2.41
N ASP A 59 -17.00 47.18 -1.16
CA ASP A 59 -18.27 46.88 -0.47
C ASP A 59 -19.12 45.80 -1.18
N THR A 60 -18.46 44.95 -1.97
CA THR A 60 -19.08 43.82 -2.68
C THR A 60 -18.11 42.64 -2.73
N LEU A 61 -18.64 41.43 -2.51
CA LEU A 61 -17.91 40.18 -2.66
C LEU A 61 -18.54 39.41 -3.84
N ASP A 62 -17.75 39.02 -4.85
CA ASP A 62 -18.26 38.21 -5.95
C ASP A 62 -18.48 36.75 -5.51
N MET A 63 -19.75 36.39 -5.35
CA MET A 63 -20.18 35.04 -4.97
C MET A 63 -20.24 34.08 -6.16
N GLY A 64 -20.06 34.59 -7.40
CA GLY A 64 -20.33 33.88 -8.65
C GLY A 64 -19.12 33.22 -9.32
N GLY A 65 -17.91 33.47 -8.82
CA GLY A 65 -16.73 32.71 -9.22
C GLY A 65 -16.93 31.23 -8.91
N THR A 66 -16.53 30.34 -9.83
CA THR A 66 -16.46 28.88 -9.59
C THR A 66 -15.98 28.66 -8.17
N HIS A 67 -16.82 28.10 -7.29
CA HIS A 67 -16.46 27.69 -5.92
C HIS A 67 -15.04 27.15 -5.99
N ALA A 68 -14.08 27.97 -5.56
CA ALA A 68 -12.69 27.69 -5.83
C ALA A 68 -12.43 26.36 -5.17
N SER A 69 -11.95 25.40 -5.96
CA SER A 69 -11.59 24.07 -5.52
C SER A 69 -10.42 24.18 -4.53
N GLY A 70 -10.71 24.60 -3.29
CA GLY A 70 -9.81 24.76 -2.16
C GLY A 70 -8.76 25.85 -2.35
N GLU A 71 -8.66 26.78 -1.40
CA GLU A 71 -7.38 27.22 -0.78
C GLU A 71 -7.57 28.52 0.03
N GLY A 72 -8.55 29.38 -0.31
CA GLY A 72 -8.92 30.53 0.51
C GLY A 72 -10.34 31.04 0.24
N GLY A 73 -10.85 31.87 1.15
CA GLY A 73 -12.12 32.56 1.01
C GLY A 73 -12.33 33.62 2.08
N MET A 74 -13.43 34.38 1.97
CA MET A 74 -13.64 35.60 2.76
C MET A 74 -15.06 35.71 3.30
N ARG A 75 -15.25 36.47 4.37
CA ARG A 75 -16.56 36.89 4.92
C ARG A 75 -16.61 38.40 5.08
N LEU A 76 -17.66 39.01 4.55
CA LEU A 76 -17.96 40.44 4.70
C LEU A 76 -19.06 40.62 5.73
N TYR A 77 -18.79 41.41 6.77
CA TYR A 77 -19.69 41.74 7.86
C TYR A 77 -20.14 43.19 7.78
N ARG A 78 -21.41 43.43 8.13
CA ARG A 78 -21.96 44.77 8.41
C ARG A 78 -22.65 44.74 9.77
N HIS A 79 -22.24 45.60 10.70
CA HIS A 79 -22.80 45.63 12.05
C HIS A 79 -22.86 44.24 12.71
N HIS A 80 -21.76 43.49 12.66
CA HIS A 80 -21.65 42.14 13.24
C HIS A 80 -22.56 41.08 12.59
N ARG A 81 -23.03 41.31 11.36
CA ARG A 81 -23.79 40.32 10.57
C ARG A 81 -23.10 40.04 9.25
N VAL A 82 -22.92 38.75 8.93
CA VAL A 82 -22.41 38.34 7.62
C VAL A 82 -23.40 38.75 6.53
N THR A 83 -22.87 39.35 5.47
CA THR A 83 -23.63 39.85 4.32
C THR A 83 -23.21 39.18 3.01
N ALA A 84 -21.97 38.70 2.91
CA ALA A 84 -21.46 37.91 1.77
C ALA A 84 -20.29 37.01 2.21
N TRP A 85 -20.08 35.86 1.54
CA TRP A 85 -19.00 34.94 1.83
C TRP A 85 -18.54 34.08 0.63
N THR A 86 -17.25 33.77 0.54
CA THR A 86 -16.68 32.86 -0.47
C THR A 86 -16.00 31.63 0.13
N ASP A 87 -15.86 31.55 1.46
CA ASP A 87 -15.22 30.42 2.14
C ASP A 87 -16.17 29.29 2.56
N HIS A 88 -15.54 28.16 2.92
CA HIS A 88 -16.16 27.00 3.57
C HIS A 88 -15.54 26.70 4.95
N ALA A 89 -14.89 27.68 5.58
CA ALA A 89 -14.14 27.44 6.82
C ALA A 89 -15.09 26.99 7.96
N PRO A 90 -14.78 25.93 8.72
CA PRO A 90 -15.66 25.37 9.74
C PRO A 90 -15.63 26.18 11.05
N ILE A 91 -15.82 27.50 10.94
CA ILE A 91 -15.90 28.44 12.06
C ILE A 91 -17.25 29.15 12.02
N ALA A 92 -17.88 29.30 13.19
CA ALA A 92 -19.13 30.05 13.32
C ALA A 92 -18.89 31.54 13.08
N ASP A 93 -19.83 32.21 12.39
CA ASP A 93 -19.71 33.63 12.04
C ASP A 93 -19.49 34.54 13.25
N ALA A 94 -20.17 34.25 14.36
CA ALA A 94 -20.03 35.01 15.61
C ALA A 94 -18.65 34.83 16.25
N ALA A 95 -18.02 33.66 16.09
CA ALA A 95 -16.68 33.42 16.59
C ALA A 95 -15.66 34.19 15.74
N LEU A 96 -15.75 34.08 14.41
CA LEU A 96 -14.82 34.72 13.49
C LEU A 96 -14.83 36.26 13.62
N ASP A 97 -15.99 36.89 13.80
CA ASP A 97 -16.11 38.36 13.94
C ASP A 97 -15.32 38.94 15.14
N THR A 98 -14.98 38.10 16.13
CA THR A 98 -14.17 38.50 17.29
C THR A 98 -12.68 38.18 17.17
N VAL A 99 -12.27 37.41 16.14
CA VAL A 99 -10.88 37.00 15.93
C VAL A 99 -10.07 38.16 15.36
N ARG A 100 -8.86 38.36 15.88
CA ARG A 100 -7.92 39.37 15.36
C ARG A 100 -6.50 38.86 15.10
N GLY A 101 -6.16 37.62 15.49
CA GLY A 101 -4.82 37.06 15.27
C GLY A 101 -4.55 36.74 13.80
N ALA A 102 -3.29 36.70 13.40
CA ALA A 102 -2.86 36.43 12.02
C ALA A 102 -3.08 34.97 11.55
N HIS A 103 -3.47 34.05 12.44
CA HIS A 103 -3.85 32.68 12.11
C HIS A 103 -4.96 32.12 13.01
N LEU A 104 -5.50 30.98 12.59
CA LEU A 104 -6.55 30.22 13.27
C LEU A 104 -6.28 28.72 13.17
N ASP A 105 -6.33 28.02 14.30
CA ASP A 105 -6.40 26.55 14.32
C ASP A 105 -7.87 26.12 14.40
N LEU A 106 -8.35 25.46 13.35
CA LEU A 106 -9.70 24.93 13.23
C LEU A 106 -9.69 23.40 13.25
N ALA A 107 -10.88 22.79 13.33
CA ALA A 107 -11.03 21.35 13.48
C ALA A 107 -10.46 20.52 12.33
N ASP A 108 -10.31 21.10 11.13
CA ASP A 108 -9.81 20.45 9.92
C ASP A 108 -8.42 20.96 9.49
N GLY A 109 -7.78 21.82 10.29
CA GLY A 109 -6.43 22.31 10.00
C GLY A 109 -6.11 23.72 10.47
N THR A 110 -4.95 24.19 10.04
CA THR A 110 -4.43 25.54 10.36
C THR A 110 -4.67 26.48 9.18
N TYR A 111 -5.15 27.69 9.49
CA TYR A 111 -5.53 28.74 8.54
C TYR A 111 -4.76 30.03 8.80
N LEU A 112 -4.30 30.69 7.74
CA LEU A 112 -3.93 32.10 7.79
C LEU A 112 -5.19 32.95 7.85
N HIS A 113 -5.13 34.04 8.61
CA HIS A 113 -6.23 34.96 8.78
C HIS A 113 -5.77 36.40 8.58
N ALA A 114 -6.49 37.15 7.76
CA ALA A 114 -6.32 38.59 7.60
C ALA A 114 -7.66 39.31 7.86
N TYR A 115 -7.59 40.47 8.49
CA TYR A 115 -8.75 41.20 8.99
C TYR A 115 -8.73 42.69 8.64
N ALA A 116 -9.71 43.21 7.92
CA ALA A 116 -9.86 44.63 7.62
C ALA A 116 -11.14 45.20 8.26
N GLU A 117 -11.10 46.44 8.77
CA GLU A 117 -12.26 47.10 9.41
C GLU A 117 -12.38 48.56 8.94
N GLY A 118 -13.62 49.01 8.70
CA GLY A 118 -13.92 50.41 8.36
C GLY A 118 -15.42 50.71 8.32
N ASP A 119 -15.84 51.86 8.83
CA ASP A 119 -17.24 52.35 8.81
C ASP A 119 -18.30 51.32 9.24
N GLY A 120 -18.09 50.62 10.36
CA GLY A 120 -19.03 49.60 10.88
C GLY A 120 -19.09 48.31 10.04
N ARG A 121 -18.09 48.08 9.20
CA ARG A 121 -17.90 46.90 8.35
C ARG A 121 -16.59 46.22 8.69
N SER A 122 -16.55 44.90 8.55
CA SER A 122 -15.34 44.11 8.69
C SER A 122 -15.25 43.04 7.61
N VAL A 123 -14.03 42.74 7.16
CA VAL A 123 -13.73 41.65 6.23
C VAL A 123 -12.74 40.72 6.89
N HIS A 124 -13.08 39.44 6.89
CA HIS A 124 -12.20 38.36 7.33
C HIS A 124 -11.82 37.52 6.12
N ALA A 125 -10.53 37.37 5.85
CA ALA A 125 -9.99 36.53 4.79
C ALA A 125 -9.22 35.36 5.40
N LEU A 126 -9.48 34.16 4.90
CA LEU A 126 -8.93 32.90 5.40
C LEU A 126 -8.27 32.12 4.28
N ALA A 127 -7.10 31.52 4.54
CA ALA A 127 -6.51 30.51 3.66
C ALA A 127 -5.94 29.35 4.45
N ARG A 128 -6.29 28.12 4.07
CA ARG A 128 -5.77 26.93 4.76
C ARG A 128 -4.36 26.64 4.27
N ILE A 129 -3.46 26.38 5.20
CA ILE A 129 -2.05 26.05 4.91
C ILE A 129 -1.75 24.57 5.13
N TRP A 130 -2.40 23.99 6.13
CA TRP A 130 -2.17 22.64 6.61
C TRP A 130 -3.53 22.02 6.88
N PHE A 131 -3.89 21.03 6.07
CA PHE A 131 -5.07 20.22 6.30
C PHE A 131 -4.72 19.13 7.31
N GLN A 132 -5.43 19.09 8.41
CA GLN A 132 -5.33 18.06 9.44
C GLN A 132 -6.72 17.53 9.71
N PRO A 133 -7.11 16.38 9.12
CA PRO A 133 -8.42 15.83 9.38
C PRO A 133 -8.55 15.42 10.86
N PRO A 134 -9.76 15.42 11.43
CA PRO A 134 -10.00 15.03 12.82
C PRO A 134 -9.57 13.58 13.11
N PHE A 135 -9.45 12.75 12.08
CA PHE A 135 -8.88 11.41 12.11
C PHE A 135 -8.21 11.09 10.77
N GLU A 136 -7.20 10.22 10.77
CA GLU A 136 -6.50 9.78 9.55
C GLU A 136 -6.86 8.34 9.17
N ASN A 137 -6.94 8.07 7.86
CA ASN A 137 -7.10 6.73 7.29
C ASN A 137 -6.40 6.59 5.93
N GLN A 138 -6.75 5.57 5.15
CA GLN A 138 -6.15 5.34 3.83
C GLN A 138 -6.53 6.40 2.78
N TYR A 139 -7.58 7.18 3.04
CA TYR A 139 -8.12 8.20 2.14
C TYR A 139 -7.87 9.64 2.64
N LEU A 140 -8.04 9.88 3.95
CA LEU A 140 -7.85 11.15 4.62
C LEU A 140 -6.52 11.15 5.37
N ARG A 141 -5.60 12.03 4.96
CA ARG A 141 -4.28 12.19 5.58
C ARG A 141 -3.93 13.65 5.68
N ALA A 142 -3.22 14.03 6.75
CA ALA A 142 -2.75 15.39 6.89
C ALA A 142 -1.75 15.74 5.78
N ARG A 143 -1.87 16.95 5.25
CA ARG A 143 -1.09 17.42 4.10
C ARG A 143 -1.06 18.94 4.04
N PHE A 144 -0.02 19.45 3.39
CA PHE A 144 -0.01 20.85 2.96
C PHE A 144 -0.97 21.06 1.80
N ASP A 145 -1.67 22.18 1.79
CA ASP A 145 -2.46 22.59 0.63
C ASP A 145 -1.55 22.99 -0.56
N PRO A 146 -2.00 22.90 -1.82
CA PRO A 146 -1.15 22.97 -3.02
C PRO A 146 -0.16 24.16 -3.08
N GLY A 147 -0.55 25.35 -2.61
CA GLY A 147 0.34 26.53 -2.50
C GLY A 147 1.47 26.41 -1.46
N PHE A 148 1.34 25.54 -0.46
CA PHE A 148 2.26 25.39 0.68
C PHE A 148 3.06 24.08 0.66
N THR A 149 3.02 23.35 -0.46
CA THR A 149 3.67 22.04 -0.61
C THR A 149 5.18 22.06 -0.36
N LEU A 150 5.61 21.20 0.57
CA LEU A 150 7.02 20.94 0.87
C LEU A 150 7.50 19.65 0.19
N PRO A 151 8.83 19.40 0.14
CA PRO A 151 9.36 18.11 -0.29
C PRO A 151 8.70 16.93 0.45
N GLU A 152 8.52 15.81 -0.25
CA GLU A 152 7.98 14.58 0.34
C GLU A 152 8.75 14.17 1.62
N GLY A 153 8.03 13.56 2.55
CA GLY A 153 8.56 13.11 3.85
C GLY A 153 8.60 14.20 4.92
N ILE A 154 8.26 15.45 4.62
CA ILE A 154 8.12 16.51 5.63
C ILE A 154 6.65 16.65 6.01
N ALA A 155 6.35 16.61 7.31
CA ALA A 155 5.04 16.87 7.87
C ALA A 155 5.08 18.11 8.77
N ALA A 156 3.91 18.64 9.11
CA ALA A 156 3.76 19.74 10.05
C ALA A 156 2.87 19.36 11.23
N SER A 157 3.08 20.04 12.35
CA SER A 157 2.20 19.98 13.53
C SER A 157 2.14 21.35 14.17
N ASN A 158 0.96 21.73 14.67
CA ASN A 158 0.76 22.89 15.54
C ASN A 158 1.00 22.57 17.03
N ALA A 159 1.22 21.30 17.38
CA ALA A 159 1.47 20.88 18.76
C ALA A 159 2.87 21.30 19.26
N PRO A 160 3.06 21.44 20.59
CA PRO A 160 4.37 21.63 21.17
C PRO A 160 5.30 20.48 20.80
N GLY A 161 6.53 20.78 20.36
CA GLY A 161 7.47 19.76 19.93
C GLY A 161 8.82 20.31 19.49
N LEU A 162 9.71 19.39 19.10
CA LEU A 162 11.02 19.70 18.54
C LEU A 162 10.90 19.88 17.01
N GLY A 163 11.68 20.81 16.46
CA GLY A 163 11.74 21.04 15.01
C GLY A 163 11.74 22.52 14.66
N PRO A 164 12.05 22.86 13.39
CA PRO A 164 12.05 24.23 12.92
C PRO A 164 10.63 24.80 12.89
N VAL A 165 10.52 26.08 13.25
CA VAL A 165 9.24 26.76 13.43
C VAL A 165 8.97 27.68 12.25
N VAL A 166 7.74 27.65 11.75
CA VAL A 166 7.14 28.66 10.88
C VAL A 166 6.20 29.51 11.72
N ARG A 167 6.25 30.82 11.54
CA ARG A 167 5.51 31.82 12.30
C ARG A 167 4.48 32.53 11.43
N ASP A 168 3.45 33.08 12.06
CA ASP A 168 2.48 33.94 11.40
C ASP A 168 2.95 35.40 11.30
N GLY A 169 2.08 36.29 10.80
CA GLY A 169 2.36 37.72 10.66
C GLY A 169 2.54 38.48 11.98
N ASP A 170 2.04 37.94 13.10
CA ASP A 170 2.17 38.52 14.44
C ASP A 170 3.43 37.99 15.17
N GLY A 171 4.12 37.01 14.58
CA GLY A 171 5.31 36.37 15.14
C GLY A 171 5.01 35.17 16.05
N GLU A 172 3.76 34.73 16.14
CA GLU A 172 3.34 33.55 16.89
C GLU A 172 3.67 32.26 16.13
N VAL A 173 3.78 31.15 16.85
CA VAL A 173 4.13 29.85 16.26
C VAL A 173 2.93 29.29 15.50
N LEU A 174 3.09 29.14 14.19
CA LEU A 174 2.06 28.63 13.29
C LEU A 174 2.17 27.12 13.10
N LEU A 175 3.35 26.63 12.71
CA LEU A 175 3.62 25.21 12.46
C LEU A 175 5.05 24.84 12.83
N ARG A 176 5.26 23.59 13.25
CA ARG A 176 6.57 22.95 13.41
C ARG A 176 6.76 21.87 12.36
N LEU A 177 7.92 21.85 11.73
CA LEU A 177 8.25 20.85 10.71
C LEU A 177 9.04 19.67 11.28
N PHE A 178 8.70 18.47 10.84
CA PHE A 178 9.39 17.23 11.21
C PHE A 178 9.37 16.21 10.06
N TRP A 179 10.16 15.14 10.19
CA TRP A 179 10.15 14.03 9.23
C TRP A 179 9.00 13.08 9.53
N LYS A 180 8.16 12.84 8.53
CA LYS A 180 7.03 11.92 8.65
C LYS A 180 7.54 10.51 8.95
N ASP A 181 6.92 9.85 9.93
CA ASP A 181 7.24 8.48 10.39
C ASP A 181 8.72 8.30 10.80
N ASP A 182 9.43 9.39 11.13
CA ASP A 182 10.89 9.44 11.34
C ASP A 182 11.72 8.94 10.12
N ILE A 183 11.09 8.81 8.95
CA ILE A 183 11.75 8.36 7.72
C ILE A 183 12.37 9.56 7.00
N VAL A 184 13.69 9.60 7.04
CA VAL A 184 14.46 10.61 6.32
C VAL A 184 14.64 10.20 4.87
N LEU A 185 13.89 10.82 3.96
CA LEU A 185 14.09 10.61 2.52
C LEU A 185 15.43 11.19 2.04
N PRO A 186 16.06 10.59 1.01
CA PRO A 186 17.36 11.02 0.53
C PRO A 186 17.26 12.37 -0.20
N GLY A 187 18.10 13.33 0.21
CA GLY A 187 18.15 14.65 -0.39
C GLY A 187 18.75 14.64 -1.80
N THR A 188 18.94 15.83 -2.38
CA THR A 188 19.55 15.96 -3.71
C THR A 188 21.01 15.53 -3.72
N GLY A 189 21.75 15.75 -2.62
CA GLY A 189 23.13 15.31 -2.47
C GLY A 189 23.23 13.80 -2.44
N ALA A 190 22.41 13.13 -1.62
CA ALA A 190 22.36 11.67 -1.54
C ALA A 190 21.97 11.04 -2.89
N ARG A 191 20.98 11.59 -3.60
CA ARG A 191 20.59 11.13 -4.94
C ARG A 191 21.72 11.28 -5.96
N MET A 192 22.47 12.38 -5.92
CA MET A 192 23.60 12.60 -6.83
C MET A 192 24.80 11.71 -6.48
N SER A 193 25.08 11.50 -5.20
CA SER A 193 26.05 10.52 -4.70
C SER A 193 25.71 9.11 -5.19
N LEU A 194 24.44 8.71 -5.06
CA LEU A 194 23.94 7.43 -5.55
C LEU A 194 24.10 7.30 -7.07
N LEU A 195 23.74 8.33 -7.84
CA LEU A 195 23.89 8.33 -9.30
C LEU A 195 25.36 8.16 -9.72
N LEU A 196 26.27 8.92 -9.11
CA LEU A 196 27.71 8.83 -9.36
C LEU A 196 28.24 7.44 -8.99
N GLY A 197 27.82 6.89 -7.84
CA GLY A 197 28.15 5.54 -7.40
C GLY A 197 27.66 4.46 -8.36
N LEU A 198 26.44 4.60 -8.88
CA LEU A 198 25.87 3.67 -9.88
C LEU A 198 26.65 3.73 -11.20
N VAL A 199 26.99 4.93 -11.69
CA VAL A 199 27.80 5.08 -12.91
C VAL A 199 29.20 4.51 -12.71
N ALA A 200 29.82 4.77 -11.55
CA ALA A 200 31.11 4.17 -11.17
C ALA A 200 31.04 2.64 -11.18
N LEU A 201 29.99 2.04 -10.60
CA LEU A 201 29.77 0.60 -10.59
C LEU A 201 29.65 0.04 -12.01
N VAL A 202 28.84 0.67 -12.88
CA VAL A 202 28.68 0.24 -14.28
C VAL A 202 30.01 0.27 -15.03
N LEU A 203 30.81 1.32 -14.85
CA LEU A 203 32.14 1.44 -15.46
C LEU A 203 33.12 0.40 -14.90
N ALA A 204 33.08 0.14 -13.59
CA ALA A 204 33.89 -0.89 -12.94
C ALA A 204 33.56 -2.30 -13.47
N VAL A 205 32.26 -2.63 -13.60
CA VAL A 205 31.80 -3.89 -14.20
C VAL A 205 32.24 -3.97 -15.67
N ALA A 206 32.15 -2.89 -16.44
CA ALA A 206 32.62 -2.85 -17.83
C ALA A 206 34.15 -3.01 -17.94
N ALA A 207 34.91 -2.44 -17.01
CA ALA A 207 36.35 -2.63 -16.91
C ALA A 207 36.71 -4.08 -16.57
N LEU A 208 36.03 -4.66 -15.57
CA LEU A 208 36.15 -6.05 -15.17
C LEU A 208 35.85 -7.00 -16.33
N TRP A 209 34.74 -6.76 -17.05
CA TRP A 209 34.36 -7.54 -18.24
C TRP A 209 35.48 -7.56 -19.29
N LYS A 210 36.06 -6.39 -19.60
CA LYS A 210 37.15 -6.28 -20.57
C LYS A 210 38.44 -6.92 -20.08
N TRP A 211 38.75 -6.80 -18.80
CA TRP A 211 39.96 -7.36 -18.20
C TRP A 211 39.89 -8.88 -18.09
N ALA A 212 38.84 -9.42 -17.47
CA ALA A 212 38.56 -10.85 -17.41
C ALA A 212 38.49 -11.46 -18.83
N GLY A 213 37.84 -10.76 -19.75
CA GLY A 213 37.78 -11.13 -21.17
C GLY A 213 39.11 -11.00 -21.93
N SER A 214 40.21 -10.57 -21.32
CA SER A 214 41.55 -10.62 -21.92
C SER A 214 42.41 -11.80 -21.44
N LEU A 215 41.97 -12.48 -20.38
CA LEU A 215 42.65 -13.63 -19.80
C LEU A 215 42.29 -14.94 -20.53
N ARG A 216 42.92 -16.05 -20.13
CA ARG A 216 42.49 -17.40 -20.54
C ARG A 216 41.03 -17.61 -20.12
N PRO A 217 40.19 -18.30 -20.92
CA PRO A 217 38.73 -18.38 -20.68
C PRO A 217 38.32 -18.74 -19.24
N TRP A 218 38.87 -19.83 -18.70
CA TRP A 218 38.56 -20.28 -17.34
C TRP A 218 39.10 -19.34 -16.25
N ALA A 219 40.29 -18.78 -16.44
CA ALA A 219 40.87 -17.82 -15.50
C ALA A 219 40.08 -16.50 -15.50
N GLY A 220 39.64 -16.04 -16.67
CA GLY A 220 38.77 -14.88 -16.82
C GLY A 220 37.40 -15.11 -16.18
N LEU A 221 36.78 -16.26 -16.39
CA LEU A 221 35.52 -16.64 -15.75
C LEU A 221 35.65 -16.67 -14.23
N LEU A 222 36.69 -17.31 -13.70
CA LEU A 222 36.94 -17.37 -12.26
C LEU A 222 37.12 -15.96 -11.67
N LEU A 223 37.95 -15.12 -12.30
CA LEU A 223 38.15 -13.73 -11.87
C LEU A 223 36.83 -12.94 -11.85
N PHE A 224 36.04 -13.07 -12.92
CA PHE A 224 34.75 -12.38 -13.04
C PHE A 224 33.78 -12.82 -11.94
N LEU A 225 33.67 -14.13 -11.70
CA LEU A 225 32.81 -14.70 -10.66
C LEU A 225 33.24 -14.25 -9.26
N VAL A 226 34.54 -14.40 -8.94
CA VAL A 226 35.07 -14.06 -7.60
C VAL A 226 34.86 -12.58 -7.29
N ILE A 227 35.15 -11.68 -8.23
CA ILE A 227 34.99 -10.24 -7.98
C ILE A 227 33.51 -9.85 -7.92
N LEU A 228 32.68 -10.32 -8.87
CA LEU A 228 31.28 -9.91 -8.94
C LEU A 228 30.47 -10.47 -7.76
N TRP A 229 30.60 -11.76 -7.46
CA TRP A 229 29.90 -12.38 -6.32
C TRP A 229 30.53 -12.01 -4.99
N GLY A 230 31.85 -11.80 -4.92
CA GLY A 230 32.50 -11.27 -3.72
C GLY A 230 31.96 -9.89 -3.35
N LEU A 231 31.80 -8.99 -4.34
CA LEU A 231 31.17 -7.70 -4.13
C LEU A 231 29.71 -7.84 -3.69
N ARG A 232 28.94 -8.74 -4.31
CA ARG A 232 27.54 -8.95 -3.92
C ARG A 232 27.38 -9.54 -2.51
N LEU A 233 28.21 -10.50 -2.12
CA LEU A 233 28.21 -11.05 -0.76
C LEU A 233 28.61 -9.98 0.26
N ALA A 234 29.57 -9.12 -0.08
CA ALA A 234 29.94 -7.99 0.76
C ALA A 234 28.77 -7.02 0.97
N THR A 235 28.01 -6.68 -0.09
CA THR A 235 26.83 -5.79 0.06
C THR A 235 25.70 -6.44 0.85
N LEU A 236 25.47 -7.75 0.70
CA LEU A 236 24.48 -8.46 1.52
C LEU A 236 24.89 -8.54 3.00
N ALA A 237 26.19 -8.68 3.30
CA ALA A 237 26.69 -8.78 4.67
C ALA A 237 26.70 -7.43 5.42
N HIS A 238 26.96 -6.32 4.72
CA HIS A 238 27.02 -4.97 5.32
C HIS A 238 25.68 -4.22 5.23
N GLY A 239 24.67 -4.80 4.57
CA GLY A 239 23.40 -4.14 4.29
C GLY A 239 23.46 -3.20 3.08
N SER A 240 22.28 -2.72 2.66
CA SER A 240 22.15 -1.75 1.58
C SER A 240 22.81 -0.43 1.95
N TYR A 241 23.38 0.25 0.96
CA TYR A 241 23.84 1.63 1.11
C TYR A 241 22.70 2.50 1.68
N GLU A 242 22.97 3.38 2.65
CA GLU A 242 21.92 4.14 3.37
C GLU A 242 20.93 4.84 2.43
N ALA A 243 21.43 5.40 1.31
CA ALA A 243 20.58 6.07 0.33
C ALA A 243 19.68 5.12 -0.49
N LEU A 244 20.01 3.83 -0.56
CA LEU A 244 19.15 2.78 -1.12
C LEU A 244 18.18 2.24 -0.06
N ALA A 245 18.63 2.12 1.20
CA ALA A 245 17.81 1.59 2.29
C ALA A 245 16.56 2.45 2.56
N SER A 246 16.60 3.75 2.28
CA SER A 246 15.45 4.64 2.39
C SER A 246 14.43 4.51 1.26
N TRP A 247 14.72 3.74 0.21
CA TRP A 247 13.78 3.56 -0.92
C TRP A 247 12.83 2.41 -0.61
N PRO A 248 11.52 2.55 -0.92
CA PRO A 248 10.53 1.51 -0.63
C PRO A 248 10.89 0.14 -1.19
N LEU A 249 11.55 0.09 -2.36
CA LEU A 249 11.95 -1.17 -3.00
C LEU A 249 12.92 -2.02 -2.15
N PHE A 250 13.64 -1.39 -1.21
CA PHE A 250 14.54 -2.05 -0.27
C PHE A 250 13.91 -2.30 1.12
N ASP A 251 12.63 -1.96 1.28
CA ASP A 251 11.85 -2.24 2.48
C ASP A 251 11.51 -3.74 2.56
N PRO A 252 11.92 -4.45 3.62
CA PRO A 252 11.59 -5.87 3.81
C PRO A 252 10.10 -6.17 3.90
N SER A 253 9.25 -5.19 4.26
CA SER A 253 7.80 -5.35 4.34
C SER A 253 7.13 -5.53 2.97
N LEU A 254 7.79 -5.08 1.89
CA LEU A 254 7.32 -5.34 0.52
C LEU A 254 7.58 -6.79 0.10
N PHE A 255 8.79 -7.29 0.33
CA PHE A 255 9.20 -8.65 0.03
C PHE A 255 10.48 -9.00 0.79
N ALA A 256 10.46 -10.09 1.57
CA ALA A 256 11.66 -10.63 2.19
C ALA A 256 11.49 -12.13 2.40
N SER A 257 12.45 -12.93 1.94
CA SER A 257 12.34 -14.40 1.98
C SER A 257 13.58 -15.09 2.54
N SER A 258 14.78 -14.56 2.31
CA SER A 258 16.03 -15.19 2.80
C SER A 258 17.19 -14.20 2.86
N PHE A 259 18.34 -14.64 3.37
CA PHE A 259 19.59 -13.88 3.33
C PHE A 259 19.94 -13.35 1.93
N PHE A 260 19.68 -14.14 0.88
CA PHE A 260 19.94 -13.69 -0.49
C PHE A 260 18.84 -12.76 -1.02
N MET A 261 17.64 -12.78 -0.44
CA MET A 261 16.47 -12.02 -0.89
C MET A 261 15.88 -11.21 0.28
N PRO A 262 16.63 -10.24 0.83
CA PRO A 262 16.16 -9.43 1.96
C PRO A 262 15.15 -8.35 1.54
N SER A 263 15.12 -7.99 0.26
CA SER A 263 14.20 -6.99 -0.32
C SER A 263 13.90 -7.27 -1.79
N LEU A 264 12.87 -6.63 -2.36
CA LEU A 264 12.56 -6.71 -3.80
C LEU A 264 13.67 -6.06 -4.66
N GLY A 265 14.26 -4.97 -4.17
CA GLY A 265 15.39 -4.29 -4.79
C GLY A 265 16.62 -5.19 -4.84
N ASP A 266 16.88 -5.93 -3.77
CA ASP A 266 17.97 -6.92 -3.72
C ASP A 266 17.74 -8.09 -4.67
N LEU A 267 16.49 -8.52 -4.86
CA LEU A 267 16.16 -9.54 -5.86
C LEU A 267 16.47 -9.06 -7.28
N LEU A 268 16.19 -7.80 -7.61
CA LEU A 268 16.55 -7.20 -8.91
C LEU A 268 18.07 -7.11 -9.10
N ILE A 269 18.81 -6.75 -8.05
CA ILE A 269 20.28 -6.73 -8.08
C ILE A 269 20.83 -8.15 -8.30
N ASN A 270 20.31 -9.15 -7.58
CA ASN A 270 20.71 -10.55 -7.79
C ASN A 270 20.42 -11.02 -9.21
N THR A 271 19.26 -10.65 -9.73
CA THR A 271 18.86 -10.95 -11.11
C THR A 271 19.84 -10.33 -12.11
N ALA A 272 20.25 -9.07 -11.90
CA ALA A 272 21.24 -8.41 -12.73
C ALA A 272 22.62 -9.08 -12.64
N VAL A 273 23.07 -9.47 -11.44
CA VAL A 273 24.34 -10.20 -11.21
C VAL A 273 24.34 -11.56 -11.90
N LEU A 274 23.23 -12.31 -11.80
CA LEU A 274 23.05 -13.59 -12.49
C LEU A 274 23.04 -13.43 -14.00
N LEU A 275 22.33 -12.40 -14.51
CA LEU A 275 22.29 -12.11 -15.94
C LEU A 275 23.67 -11.71 -16.48
N LEU A 276 24.40 -10.85 -15.77
CA LEU A 276 25.78 -10.49 -16.13
C LEU A 276 26.70 -11.71 -16.14
N THR A 277 26.56 -12.60 -15.16
CA THR A 277 27.29 -13.87 -15.09
C THR A 277 26.98 -14.76 -16.30
N ALA A 278 25.70 -14.94 -16.64
CA ALA A 278 25.27 -15.74 -17.78
C ALA A 278 25.77 -15.15 -19.11
N LEU A 279 25.69 -13.83 -19.29
CA LEU A 279 26.20 -13.14 -20.49
C LEU A 279 27.73 -13.26 -20.60
N PHE A 280 28.47 -13.12 -19.50
CA PHE A 280 29.93 -13.26 -19.52
C PHE A 280 30.35 -14.71 -19.82
N PHE A 281 29.65 -15.67 -19.24
CA PHE A 281 29.85 -17.09 -19.53
C PHE A 281 29.56 -17.40 -21.00
N HIS A 282 28.47 -16.87 -21.56
CA HIS A 282 28.13 -16.98 -22.98
C HIS A 282 29.25 -16.44 -23.88
N ALA A 283 29.77 -15.25 -23.56
CA ALA A 283 30.91 -14.67 -24.28
C ALA A 283 32.18 -15.54 -24.18
N THR A 284 32.40 -16.17 -23.02
CA THR A 284 33.56 -17.03 -22.73
C THR A 284 33.49 -18.35 -23.48
N VAL A 285 32.32 -18.98 -23.54
CA VAL A 285 32.10 -20.26 -24.25
C VAL A 285 32.48 -20.17 -25.72
N ASN A 286 32.25 -19.03 -26.38
CA ASN A 286 32.62 -18.85 -27.79
C ASN A 286 34.15 -18.95 -28.06
N ARG A 287 34.97 -18.96 -27.01
CA ARG A 287 36.43 -19.12 -27.08
C ARG A 287 36.91 -20.48 -26.59
N LEU A 288 36.02 -21.27 -25.98
CA LEU A 288 36.34 -22.61 -25.51
C LEU A 288 36.32 -23.61 -26.67
N LYS A 289 37.23 -24.57 -26.63
CA LYS A 289 37.15 -25.76 -27.49
C LYS A 289 36.03 -26.68 -26.98
N ALA A 290 35.50 -27.50 -27.88
CA ALA A 290 34.56 -28.55 -27.51
C ALA A 290 35.17 -29.47 -26.44
N PRO A 291 34.37 -29.94 -25.46
CA PRO A 291 34.89 -30.76 -24.37
C PRO A 291 35.35 -32.13 -24.89
N GLY A 292 36.52 -32.59 -24.45
CA GLY A 292 37.05 -33.92 -24.81
C GLY A 292 36.25 -35.09 -24.23
N ARG A 293 35.59 -34.90 -23.08
CA ARG A 293 34.64 -35.85 -22.47
C ARG A 293 33.24 -35.25 -22.45
N ALA A 294 32.51 -35.34 -23.56
CA ALA A 294 31.24 -34.64 -23.76
C ALA A 294 30.14 -35.02 -22.76
N VAL A 295 29.97 -36.31 -22.44
CA VAL A 295 28.88 -36.81 -21.57
C VAL A 295 28.96 -36.29 -20.13
N PRO A 296 30.06 -36.42 -19.37
CA PRO A 296 30.10 -35.91 -17.99
C PRO A 296 29.96 -34.38 -17.93
N VAL A 297 30.50 -33.66 -18.92
CA VAL A 297 30.29 -32.20 -19.02
C VAL A 297 28.83 -31.88 -19.32
N ALA A 298 28.14 -32.69 -20.14
CA ALA A 298 26.71 -32.55 -20.38
C ALA A 298 25.89 -32.77 -19.11
N LEU A 299 26.19 -33.81 -18.34
CA LEU A 299 25.50 -34.10 -17.08
C LEU A 299 25.71 -32.97 -16.06
N ALA A 300 26.94 -32.47 -15.91
CA ALA A 300 27.22 -31.33 -15.05
C ALA A 300 26.50 -30.04 -15.52
N SER A 301 26.46 -29.80 -16.83
CA SER A 301 25.75 -28.67 -17.42
C SER A 301 24.23 -28.77 -17.21
N LEU A 302 23.66 -29.97 -17.39
CA LEU A 302 22.25 -30.24 -17.14
C LEU A 302 21.91 -30.09 -15.66
N ALA A 303 22.75 -30.61 -14.76
CA ALA A 303 22.58 -30.44 -13.32
C ALA A 303 22.57 -28.95 -12.93
N LEU A 304 23.49 -28.14 -13.48
CA LEU A 304 23.52 -26.69 -13.24
C LEU A 304 22.25 -25.99 -13.76
N ILE A 305 21.79 -26.33 -14.97
CA ILE A 305 20.59 -25.75 -15.58
C ILE A 305 19.33 -26.14 -14.79
N CYS A 306 19.23 -27.39 -14.36
CA CYS A 306 18.13 -27.89 -13.53
C CYS A 306 18.13 -27.25 -12.15
N ALA A 307 19.30 -27.12 -11.50
CA ALA A 307 19.42 -26.42 -10.22
C ALA A 307 19.02 -24.94 -10.35
N PHE A 308 19.44 -24.26 -11.42
CA PHE A 308 19.02 -22.87 -11.64
C PHE A 308 17.51 -22.78 -11.96
N ALA A 309 16.94 -23.75 -12.66
CA ALA A 309 15.50 -23.80 -12.92
C ALA A 309 14.69 -23.97 -11.63
N ASP A 310 15.18 -24.80 -10.70
CA ASP A 310 14.59 -25.01 -9.39
C ASP A 310 14.63 -23.74 -8.54
N VAL A 311 15.79 -23.04 -8.51
CA VAL A 311 15.92 -21.73 -7.85
C VAL A 311 14.92 -20.71 -8.38
N ILE A 312 14.69 -20.66 -9.69
CA ILE A 312 13.66 -19.77 -10.28
C ILE A 312 12.28 -20.13 -9.75
N GLY A 313 11.96 -21.42 -9.65
CA GLY A 313 10.73 -21.91 -9.04
C GLY A 313 10.57 -21.43 -7.60
N THR A 314 11.61 -21.59 -6.77
CA THR A 314 11.60 -21.11 -5.38
C THR A 314 11.40 -19.61 -5.27
N VAL A 315 12.10 -18.81 -6.09
CA VAL A 315 11.95 -17.35 -6.13
C VAL A 315 10.53 -16.94 -6.50
N MET A 316 9.93 -17.60 -7.50
CA MET A 316 8.55 -17.31 -7.90
C MET A 316 7.53 -17.68 -6.81
N ILE A 317 7.73 -18.78 -6.10
CA ILE A 317 6.89 -19.17 -4.95
C ILE A 317 7.02 -18.12 -3.84
N ALA A 318 8.24 -17.74 -3.48
CA ALA A 318 8.51 -16.71 -2.47
C ALA A 318 7.89 -15.35 -2.85
N LEU A 319 7.98 -14.94 -4.12
CA LEU A 319 7.37 -13.69 -4.59
C LEU A 319 5.84 -13.65 -4.45
N VAL A 320 5.17 -14.79 -4.36
CA VAL A 320 3.71 -14.86 -4.18
C VAL A 320 3.33 -14.94 -2.71
N HIS A 321 4.05 -15.74 -1.92
CA HIS A 321 3.73 -16.03 -0.51
C HIS A 321 4.38 -15.05 0.50
N ASP A 322 5.61 -14.61 0.25
CA ASP A 322 6.41 -13.78 1.16
C ASP A 322 6.41 -12.29 0.76
N SER A 323 5.36 -11.86 0.05
CA SER A 323 5.28 -10.53 -0.58
C SER A 323 3.89 -9.91 -0.40
N SER A 324 3.85 -8.62 -0.09
CA SER A 324 2.62 -7.83 -0.11
C SER A 324 2.23 -7.39 -1.53
N VAL A 325 3.12 -7.55 -2.51
CA VAL A 325 2.90 -7.16 -3.92
C VAL A 325 1.84 -8.03 -4.58
N SER A 326 0.91 -7.41 -5.31
CA SER A 326 -0.12 -8.10 -6.07
C SER A 326 0.47 -8.71 -7.37
N LEU A 327 0.37 -10.03 -7.50
CA LEU A 327 0.75 -10.79 -8.70
C LEU A 327 -0.44 -11.55 -9.31
N ASP A 328 -1.65 -11.01 -9.13
CA ASP A 328 -2.91 -11.57 -9.62
C ASP A 328 -3.30 -10.95 -10.97
N LEU A 329 -2.74 -11.48 -12.07
CA LEU A 329 -2.79 -10.82 -13.38
C LEU A 329 -4.19 -10.71 -14.00
N PHE A 330 -5.19 -11.49 -13.56
CA PHE A 330 -6.55 -11.30 -14.04
C PHE A 330 -7.30 -10.19 -13.28
N ARG A 331 -6.72 -9.66 -12.19
CA ARG A 331 -7.12 -8.42 -11.50
C ARG A 331 -6.11 -7.29 -11.75
N VAL A 332 -5.93 -6.92 -13.01
CA VAL A 332 -4.92 -5.92 -13.44
C VAL A 332 -5.07 -4.53 -12.79
N GLN A 333 -6.25 -4.20 -12.25
CA GLN A 333 -6.50 -2.93 -11.55
C GLN A 333 -5.73 -2.80 -10.23
N ASP A 334 -5.32 -3.91 -9.62
CA ASP A 334 -4.58 -3.92 -8.36
C ASP A 334 -3.06 -3.83 -8.58
N PHE A 335 -2.60 -3.70 -9.84
CA PHE A 335 -1.18 -3.67 -10.19
C PHE A 335 -0.56 -2.30 -9.98
N ASP A 336 0.62 -2.29 -9.37
CA ASP A 336 1.41 -1.09 -9.16
C ASP A 336 2.84 -1.22 -9.74
N GLY A 337 3.69 -0.25 -9.44
CA GLY A 337 5.09 -0.25 -9.88
C GLY A 337 5.89 -1.43 -9.30
N TYR A 338 5.52 -1.95 -8.13
CA TYR A 338 6.19 -3.08 -7.50
C TYR A 338 5.80 -4.40 -8.17
N SER A 339 4.55 -4.55 -8.62
CA SER A 339 4.13 -5.69 -9.46
C SER A 339 4.97 -5.77 -10.73
N VAL A 340 5.22 -4.62 -11.40
CA VAL A 340 6.09 -4.56 -12.58
C VAL A 340 7.54 -4.91 -12.22
N ALA A 341 8.06 -4.44 -11.09
CA ALA A 341 9.40 -4.76 -10.62
C ALA A 341 9.58 -6.28 -10.35
N ALA A 342 8.61 -6.92 -9.71
CA ALA A 342 8.59 -8.37 -9.50
C ALA A 342 8.54 -9.15 -10.83
N LEU A 343 7.70 -8.74 -11.78
CA LEU A 343 7.66 -9.34 -13.12
C LEU A 343 8.97 -9.14 -13.89
N LEU A 344 9.64 -7.99 -13.74
CA LEU A 344 10.96 -7.75 -14.31
C LEU A 344 12.03 -8.66 -13.71
N ALA A 345 11.99 -8.93 -12.40
CA ALA A 345 12.88 -9.89 -11.75
C ALA A 345 12.69 -11.30 -12.33
N ILE A 346 11.44 -11.78 -12.42
CA ILE A 346 11.11 -13.10 -13.01
C ILE A 346 11.60 -13.16 -14.47
N ALA A 347 11.27 -12.16 -15.29
CA ALA A 347 11.68 -12.10 -16.68
C ALA A 347 13.21 -12.09 -16.84
N GLY A 348 13.90 -11.33 -15.98
CA GLY A 348 15.37 -11.24 -15.96
C GLY A 348 16.02 -12.58 -15.59
N LEU A 349 15.48 -13.31 -14.62
CA LEU A 349 15.95 -14.63 -14.22
C LEU A 349 15.75 -15.67 -15.33
N LEU A 350 14.56 -15.71 -15.93
CA LEU A 350 14.27 -16.58 -17.08
C LEU A 350 15.19 -16.24 -18.28
N PHE A 351 15.45 -14.96 -18.52
CA PHE A 351 16.37 -14.53 -19.56
C PHE A 351 17.82 -14.96 -19.27
N ALA A 352 18.29 -14.78 -18.03
CA ALA A 352 19.60 -15.26 -17.59
C ALA A 352 19.73 -16.77 -17.78
N TRP A 353 18.68 -17.53 -17.43
CA TRP A 353 18.60 -18.97 -17.65
C TRP A 353 18.69 -19.32 -19.13
N CYS A 354 17.93 -18.65 -20.01
CA CYS A 354 17.98 -18.90 -21.45
C CYS A 354 19.36 -18.60 -22.06
N VAL A 355 20.02 -17.53 -21.61
CA VAL A 355 21.39 -17.17 -22.05
C VAL A 355 22.38 -18.24 -21.61
N LEU A 356 22.30 -18.70 -20.36
CA LEU A 356 23.16 -19.76 -19.83
C LEU A 356 22.91 -21.09 -20.56
N ALA A 357 21.65 -21.45 -20.79
CA ALA A 357 21.27 -22.65 -21.52
C ALA A 357 21.79 -22.62 -22.97
N ASP A 358 21.65 -21.51 -23.70
CA ASP A 358 22.23 -21.35 -25.03
C ASP A 358 23.77 -21.49 -25.01
N ALA A 359 24.44 -20.91 -24.01
CA ALA A 359 25.89 -21.04 -23.85
C ALA A 359 26.30 -22.51 -23.64
N LEU A 360 25.69 -23.21 -22.68
CA LEU A 360 26.03 -24.60 -22.36
C LEU A 360 25.70 -25.55 -23.51
N VAL A 361 24.55 -25.37 -24.16
CA VAL A 361 24.16 -26.16 -25.34
C VAL A 361 25.15 -25.92 -26.49
N ARG A 362 25.63 -24.70 -26.71
CA ARG A 362 26.68 -24.40 -27.71
C ARG A 362 27.99 -25.12 -27.41
N TRP A 363 28.38 -25.18 -26.14
CA TRP A 363 29.63 -25.82 -25.73
C TRP A 363 29.58 -27.34 -25.86
N VAL A 364 28.47 -27.97 -25.45
CA VAL A 364 28.37 -29.42 -25.26
C VAL A 364 27.72 -30.17 -26.43
N ALA A 365 26.77 -29.56 -27.15
CA ALA A 365 26.01 -30.30 -28.17
C ALA A 365 26.79 -30.67 -29.46
N PRO A 366 27.82 -29.93 -29.94
CA PRO A 366 28.54 -30.30 -31.17
C PRO A 366 29.10 -31.74 -31.21
N PRO A 367 29.74 -32.27 -30.13
CA PRO A 367 30.22 -33.66 -30.11
C PRO A 367 29.11 -34.71 -29.93
N MET A 368 27.82 -34.34 -29.86
CA MET A 368 26.73 -35.26 -29.53
C MET A 368 25.68 -35.33 -30.64
N ALA A 369 25.16 -36.53 -30.91
CA ALA A 369 23.97 -36.68 -31.74
C ALA A 369 22.77 -36.02 -31.06
N GLY A 370 21.95 -35.27 -31.82
CA GLY A 370 20.85 -34.47 -31.27
C GLY A 370 19.84 -35.27 -30.42
N GLY A 371 19.53 -36.51 -30.81
CA GLY A 371 18.65 -37.40 -30.05
C GLY A 371 19.24 -37.81 -28.69
N ARG A 372 20.55 -38.05 -28.61
CA ARG A 372 21.23 -38.37 -27.34
C ARG A 372 21.23 -37.18 -26.39
N ALA A 373 21.47 -35.97 -26.89
CA ALA A 373 21.42 -34.75 -26.08
C ALA A 373 20.02 -34.51 -25.49
N LEU A 374 18.96 -34.72 -26.29
CA LEU A 374 17.58 -34.59 -25.83
C LEU A 374 17.20 -35.67 -24.81
N ALA A 375 17.63 -36.92 -25.01
CA ALA A 375 17.39 -38.00 -24.05
C ALA A 375 18.06 -37.74 -22.69
N LEU A 376 19.29 -37.22 -22.69
CA LEU A 376 19.96 -36.81 -21.44
C LEU A 376 19.23 -35.65 -20.76
N ALA A 377 18.78 -34.66 -21.53
CA ALA A 377 17.99 -33.55 -20.97
C ALA A 377 16.67 -34.03 -20.35
N ALA A 378 15.96 -34.95 -21.02
CA ALA A 378 14.75 -35.56 -20.49
C ALA A 378 15.03 -36.36 -19.22
N GLY A 379 16.10 -37.16 -19.19
CA GLY A 379 16.51 -37.89 -17.99
C GLY A 379 16.86 -36.98 -16.81
N ALA A 380 17.55 -35.85 -17.05
CA ALA A 380 17.86 -34.86 -16.03
C ALA A 380 16.61 -34.16 -15.48
N CYS A 381 15.66 -33.78 -16.35
CA CYS A 381 14.39 -33.18 -15.92
C CYS A 381 13.53 -34.17 -15.15
N ALA A 382 13.53 -35.46 -15.53
CA ALA A 382 12.84 -36.51 -14.78
C ALA A 382 13.47 -36.74 -13.40
N ALA A 383 14.82 -36.70 -13.30
CA ALA A 383 15.51 -36.78 -12.03
C ALA A 383 15.17 -35.58 -11.12
N LEU A 384 15.10 -34.36 -11.67
CA LEU A 384 14.65 -33.17 -10.95
C LEU A 384 13.21 -33.34 -10.45
N ALA A 385 12.30 -33.81 -11.30
CA ALA A 385 10.91 -34.07 -10.91
C ALA A 385 10.80 -35.09 -9.77
N LEU A 386 11.67 -36.10 -9.76
CA LEU A 386 11.73 -37.10 -8.68
C LEU A 386 12.25 -36.49 -7.37
N VAL A 387 13.30 -35.66 -7.42
CA VAL A 387 13.82 -34.93 -6.25
C VAL A 387 12.74 -34.02 -5.65
N ASN A 388 12.04 -33.27 -6.51
CA ASN A 388 10.95 -32.38 -6.08
C ASN A 388 9.78 -33.15 -5.49
N HIS A 389 9.42 -34.31 -6.07
CA HIS A 389 8.40 -35.20 -5.51
C HIS A 389 8.76 -35.68 -4.08
N PHE A 390 10.00 -36.12 -3.86
CA PHE A 390 10.46 -36.53 -2.52
C PHE A 390 10.56 -35.36 -1.53
N SER A 391 10.65 -34.13 -2.03
CA SER A 391 10.65 -32.90 -1.21
C SER A 391 9.23 -32.36 -0.95
N GLY A 392 8.17 -33.10 -1.32
CA GLY A 392 6.77 -32.69 -1.14
C GLY A 392 6.23 -31.74 -2.21
N GLN A 393 7.01 -31.45 -3.26
CA GLN A 393 6.59 -30.61 -4.38
C GLN A 393 6.10 -31.46 -5.56
N TYR A 394 4.77 -31.57 -5.69
CA TYR A 394 4.11 -32.40 -6.71
C TYR A 394 3.86 -31.69 -8.06
N ASP A 395 4.41 -30.49 -8.27
CA ASP A 395 4.20 -29.75 -9.53
C ASP A 395 5.19 -30.17 -10.62
N LEU A 396 4.71 -31.00 -11.56
CA LEU A 396 5.50 -31.45 -12.70
C LEU A 396 5.89 -30.31 -13.65
N VAL A 397 5.08 -29.26 -13.78
CA VAL A 397 5.39 -28.12 -14.66
C VAL A 397 6.62 -27.38 -14.12
N LEU A 398 6.71 -27.23 -12.79
CA LEU A 398 7.86 -26.62 -12.11
C LEU A 398 9.18 -27.34 -12.38
N SER A 399 9.12 -28.66 -12.58
CA SER A 399 10.31 -29.49 -12.78
C SER A 399 10.65 -29.73 -14.26
N LEU A 400 9.65 -29.72 -15.15
CA LEU A 400 9.81 -30.12 -16.55
C LEU A 400 9.87 -28.95 -17.54
N TRP A 401 9.60 -27.71 -17.13
CA TRP A 401 9.68 -26.54 -18.02
C TRP A 401 11.04 -26.34 -18.72
N PRO A 402 12.22 -26.73 -18.17
CA PRO A 402 13.49 -26.66 -18.88
C PRO A 402 13.50 -27.41 -20.21
N LEU A 403 12.79 -28.54 -20.30
CA LEU A 403 12.85 -29.46 -21.42
C LEU A 403 12.38 -28.84 -22.76
N PRO A 404 11.16 -28.27 -22.87
CA PRO A 404 10.73 -27.61 -24.10
C PRO A 404 11.63 -26.42 -24.46
N VAL A 405 12.14 -25.69 -23.46
CA VAL A 405 13.05 -24.55 -23.68
C VAL A 405 14.37 -25.02 -24.28
N LEU A 406 15.00 -26.07 -23.73
CA LEU A 406 16.24 -26.65 -24.26
C LEU A 406 16.07 -27.15 -25.71
N ALA A 407 14.92 -27.78 -26.01
CA ALA A 407 14.59 -28.23 -27.36
C ALA A 407 14.45 -27.04 -28.35
N LEU A 408 13.79 -25.95 -27.92
CA LEU A 408 13.62 -24.73 -28.70
C LEU A 408 14.96 -24.00 -28.92
N VAL A 409 15.79 -23.88 -27.89
CA VAL A 409 17.15 -23.32 -27.99
C VAL A 409 18.02 -24.14 -28.96
N HIS A 410 17.96 -25.47 -28.88
CA HIS A 410 18.65 -26.33 -29.84
C HIS A 410 18.16 -26.12 -31.28
N ARG A 411 16.84 -25.95 -31.49
CA ARG A 411 16.24 -25.69 -32.80
C ARG A 411 16.63 -24.32 -33.36
N LEU A 412 16.61 -23.28 -32.52
CA LEU A 412 17.01 -21.90 -32.85
C LEU A 412 18.44 -21.82 -33.38
N ARG A 413 19.33 -22.72 -32.97
CA ARG A 413 20.69 -22.82 -33.51
C ARG A 413 20.75 -23.29 -34.96
N LYS A 414 19.83 -24.18 -35.37
CA LYS A 414 19.81 -24.76 -36.72
C LYS A 414 19.04 -23.88 -37.71
N ARG A 415 18.03 -23.14 -37.24
CA ARG A 415 17.22 -22.23 -38.05
C ARG A 415 16.94 -20.94 -37.29
N SER A 416 17.50 -19.83 -37.76
CA SER A 416 17.15 -18.50 -37.26
C SER A 416 15.81 -18.05 -37.84
N GLY A 417 14.84 -17.75 -37.00
CA GLY A 417 13.53 -17.26 -37.41
C GLY A 417 12.80 -16.59 -36.25
N THR A 418 11.78 -15.78 -36.55
CA THR A 418 10.94 -15.14 -35.54
C THR A 418 10.03 -16.15 -34.83
N ILE A 419 9.53 -17.15 -35.56
CA ILE A 419 8.58 -18.15 -35.02
C ILE A 419 9.15 -18.90 -33.82
N PRO A 420 10.37 -19.48 -33.83
CA PRO A 420 10.86 -20.22 -32.67
C PRO A 420 11.22 -19.32 -31.48
N VAL A 421 11.51 -18.02 -31.71
CA VAL A 421 11.65 -17.03 -30.61
C VAL A 421 10.30 -16.74 -29.99
N LEU A 422 9.26 -16.55 -30.80
CA LEU A 422 7.89 -16.35 -30.31
C LEU A 422 7.39 -17.57 -29.52
N LEU A 423 7.69 -18.77 -30.01
CA LEU A 423 7.34 -20.03 -29.34
C LEU A 423 8.11 -20.19 -28.03
N LEU A 424 9.38 -19.79 -27.98
CA LEU A 424 10.16 -19.72 -26.74
C LEU A 424 9.52 -18.76 -25.72
N VAL A 425 9.16 -17.55 -26.16
CA VAL A 425 8.47 -16.57 -25.30
C VAL A 425 7.12 -17.13 -24.81
N ALA A 426 6.36 -17.79 -25.68
CA ALA A 426 5.10 -18.42 -25.31
C ALA A 426 5.28 -19.52 -24.26
N VAL A 427 6.28 -20.39 -24.39
CA VAL A 427 6.58 -21.44 -23.39
C VAL A 427 6.94 -20.83 -22.03
N LEU A 428 7.77 -19.78 -22.02
CA LEU A 428 8.13 -19.08 -20.78
C LEU A 428 6.92 -18.36 -20.14
N ALA A 429 6.05 -17.78 -20.97
CA ALA A 429 4.82 -17.14 -20.50
C ALA A 429 3.83 -18.18 -19.93
N VAL A 430 3.67 -19.34 -20.57
CA VAL A 430 2.85 -20.46 -20.04
C VAL A 430 3.41 -20.95 -18.71
N PHE A 431 4.72 -21.17 -18.63
CA PHE A 431 5.37 -21.55 -17.37
C PHE A 431 5.11 -20.53 -16.27
N THR A 432 5.32 -19.24 -16.57
CA THR A 432 5.12 -18.17 -15.60
C THR A 432 3.66 -18.08 -15.15
N ALA A 433 2.72 -18.13 -16.09
CA ALA A 433 1.28 -18.08 -15.82
C ALA A 433 0.83 -19.24 -14.94
N HIS A 434 1.30 -20.46 -15.23
CA HIS A 434 0.99 -21.65 -14.44
C HIS A 434 1.46 -21.49 -12.99
N VAL A 435 2.72 -21.10 -12.78
CA VAL A 435 3.27 -20.94 -11.43
C VAL A 435 2.55 -19.83 -10.67
N LEU A 436 2.41 -18.63 -11.26
CA LEU A 436 1.74 -17.51 -10.57
C LEU A 436 0.29 -17.85 -10.23
N ASN A 437 -0.50 -18.36 -11.17
CA ASN A 437 -1.90 -18.71 -10.89
C ASN A 437 -2.00 -19.78 -9.80
N ARG A 438 -1.22 -20.87 -9.93
CA ARG A 438 -1.26 -21.97 -8.94
C ARG A 438 -0.88 -21.50 -7.54
N GLN A 439 0.18 -20.69 -7.42
CA GLN A 439 0.62 -20.20 -6.11
C GLN A 439 -0.33 -19.14 -5.56
N SER A 440 -0.87 -18.26 -6.39
CA SER A 440 -1.88 -17.28 -5.98
C SER A 440 -3.14 -17.97 -5.45
N PHE A 441 -3.60 -19.05 -6.09
CA PHE A 441 -4.74 -19.82 -5.57
C PHE A 441 -4.43 -20.53 -4.26
N LYS A 442 -3.25 -21.10 -4.10
CA LYS A 442 -2.81 -21.67 -2.82
C LYS A 442 -2.74 -20.60 -1.72
N ARG A 443 -2.25 -19.41 -2.04
CA ARG A 443 -2.20 -18.30 -1.09
C ARG A 443 -3.60 -17.84 -0.69
N ILE A 444 -4.50 -17.67 -1.66
CA ILE A 444 -5.91 -17.30 -1.40
C ILE A 444 -6.59 -18.31 -0.48
N GLU A 445 -6.29 -19.60 -0.66
CA GLU A 445 -6.79 -20.67 0.19
C GLU A 445 -6.33 -20.52 1.65
N LEU A 446 -5.01 -20.39 1.85
CA LEU A 446 -4.41 -20.24 3.18
C LEU A 446 -4.87 -18.96 3.87
N GLU A 447 -4.95 -17.85 3.13
CA GLU A 447 -5.49 -16.58 3.63
C GLU A 447 -6.95 -16.73 4.07
N ARG A 448 -7.80 -17.41 3.28
CA ARG A 448 -9.20 -17.63 3.64
C ARG A 448 -9.34 -18.48 4.89
N GLU A 449 -8.54 -19.53 5.04
CA GLU A 449 -8.55 -20.37 6.24
C GLU A 449 -8.16 -19.58 7.49
N ALA A 450 -7.11 -18.75 7.40
CA ALA A 450 -6.69 -17.87 8.49
C ALA A 450 -7.73 -16.79 8.81
N LEU A 451 -8.35 -16.20 7.79
CA LEU A 451 -9.43 -15.23 7.96
C LEU A 451 -10.68 -15.87 8.59
N ALA A 452 -11.03 -17.09 8.20
CA ALA A 452 -12.15 -17.82 8.78
C ALA A 452 -11.90 -18.13 10.27
N GLU A 453 -10.68 -18.53 10.64
CA GLU A 453 -10.26 -18.74 12.03
C GLU A 453 -10.39 -17.43 12.83
N ASN A 454 -9.74 -16.36 12.35
CA ASN A 454 -9.78 -15.06 13.01
C ASN A 454 -11.20 -14.48 13.10
N ALA A 455 -12.07 -14.73 12.11
CA ALA A 455 -13.44 -14.24 12.14
C ALA A 455 -14.34 -15.04 13.10
N THR A 456 -14.00 -16.29 13.41
CA THR A 456 -14.68 -17.07 14.46
C THR A 456 -14.20 -16.70 15.86
N THR A 457 -12.95 -16.30 15.99
CA THR A 457 -12.41 -15.77 17.24
C THR A 457 -12.93 -14.34 17.43
N ARG A 458 -13.68 -14.08 18.49
CA ARG A 458 -14.19 -12.74 18.82
C ARG A 458 -13.10 -11.78 19.35
N GLU A 459 -11.83 -12.12 19.13
CA GLU A 459 -10.67 -11.47 19.72
C GLU A 459 -10.06 -10.42 18.77
N ASP A 460 -9.56 -9.33 19.35
CA ASP A 460 -8.86 -8.23 18.71
C ASP A 460 -7.57 -8.06 19.52
N PRO A 461 -6.49 -8.74 19.10
CA PRO A 461 -5.25 -8.78 19.87
C PRO A 461 -4.61 -7.40 20.01
N VAL A 462 -4.96 -6.44 19.14
CA VAL A 462 -4.50 -5.05 19.26
C VAL A 462 -5.17 -4.37 20.45
N ILE A 463 -6.47 -4.57 20.65
CA ILE A 463 -7.18 -4.03 21.83
C ILE A 463 -6.65 -4.65 23.11
N GLU A 464 -6.36 -5.95 23.12
CA GLU A 464 -5.79 -6.61 24.31
C GLU A 464 -4.43 -6.00 24.69
N LEU A 465 -3.57 -5.78 23.70
CA LEU A 465 -2.27 -5.13 23.88
C LEU A 465 -2.41 -3.67 24.35
N LEU A 466 -3.23 -2.88 23.64
CA LEU A 466 -3.45 -1.46 23.95
C LEU A 466 -4.11 -1.26 25.31
N PHE A 467 -5.04 -2.14 25.71
CA PHE A 467 -5.65 -2.10 27.03
C PHE A 467 -4.60 -2.29 28.14
N ALA A 468 -3.68 -3.23 27.95
CA ALA A 468 -2.60 -3.47 28.90
C ALA A 468 -1.62 -2.29 29.00
N GLU A 469 -1.42 -1.54 27.92
CA GLU A 469 -0.66 -0.28 27.93
C GLU A 469 -1.42 0.85 28.61
N ALA A 470 -2.64 1.14 28.18
CA ALA A 470 -3.49 2.18 28.76
C ALA A 470 -3.68 1.99 30.28
N LYS A 471 -3.88 0.75 30.73
CA LYS A 471 -3.95 0.42 32.16
C LYS A 471 -2.68 0.79 32.93
N ARG A 472 -1.50 0.53 32.36
CA ARG A 472 -0.21 0.88 32.99
C ARG A 472 0.01 2.38 33.04
N GLU A 473 -0.42 3.12 32.01
CA GLU A 473 -0.33 4.57 31.97
C GLU A 473 -1.30 5.23 32.97
N MET A 474 -2.57 4.82 32.98
CA MET A 474 -3.56 5.31 33.93
C MET A 474 -3.15 5.06 35.39
N ALA A 475 -2.54 3.91 35.68
CA ALA A 475 -2.03 3.60 37.01
C ALA A 475 -0.86 4.48 37.47
N ARG A 476 -0.22 5.23 36.56
CA ARG A 476 0.89 6.15 36.85
C ARG A 476 0.45 7.62 36.81
N ASP A 477 -0.73 7.92 36.29
CA ASP A 477 -1.22 9.29 36.12
C ASP A 477 -1.75 9.87 37.44
N GLN A 478 -0.93 10.69 38.10
CA GLN A 478 -1.26 11.29 39.41
C GLN A 478 -2.53 12.17 39.38
N PRO A 479 -2.77 13.02 38.36
CA PRO A 479 -4.01 13.79 38.25
C PRO A 479 -5.26 12.91 38.19
N LEU A 480 -5.26 11.86 37.37
CA LEU A 480 -6.37 10.91 37.28
C LEU A 480 -6.63 10.22 38.62
N LEU A 481 -5.57 9.71 39.27
CA LEU A 481 -5.70 9.00 40.56
C LEU A 481 -6.26 9.92 41.66
N ALA A 482 -5.76 11.16 41.75
CA ALA A 482 -6.24 12.13 42.73
C ALA A 482 -7.71 12.53 42.49
N TRP A 483 -8.11 12.71 41.23
CA TRP A 483 -9.49 13.02 40.87
C TRP A 483 -10.43 11.83 41.16
N ALA A 484 -10.07 10.64 40.69
CA ALA A 484 -10.88 9.43 40.85
C ALA A 484 -11.03 9.02 42.33
N GLY A 485 -9.97 9.19 43.13
CA GLY A 485 -9.97 8.90 44.58
C GLY A 485 -10.66 9.94 45.47
N SER A 486 -11.01 11.11 44.93
CA SER A 486 -11.64 12.20 45.72
C SER A 486 -13.09 11.88 46.17
N GLY A 487 -13.76 10.91 45.55
CA GLY A 487 -15.17 10.59 45.80
C GLY A 487 -16.15 11.68 45.37
N SER A 488 -15.69 12.69 44.62
CA SER A 488 -16.54 13.79 44.14
C SER A 488 -17.56 13.28 43.10
N PRO A 489 -18.75 13.92 42.98
CA PRO A 489 -19.65 13.66 41.86
C PRO A 489 -18.93 13.96 40.54
N CYS A 490 -18.99 13.04 39.59
CA CYS A 490 -18.43 13.19 38.25
C CYS A 490 -19.54 13.25 37.20
N THR A 491 -19.23 13.87 36.07
CA THR A 491 -20.10 13.93 34.89
C THR A 491 -19.55 13.08 33.75
N SER A 492 -20.36 12.84 32.71
CA SER A 492 -19.90 12.21 31.46
C SER A 492 -18.77 13.02 30.81
N SER A 493 -18.86 14.35 30.83
CA SER A 493 -17.83 15.25 30.31
C SER A 493 -16.51 15.17 31.09
N ASP A 494 -16.57 14.93 32.40
CA ASP A 494 -15.36 14.72 33.20
C ASP A 494 -14.68 13.39 32.85
N LEU A 495 -15.44 12.31 32.62
CA LEU A 495 -14.89 11.04 32.15
C LEU A 495 -14.28 11.16 30.76
N ASP A 496 -14.92 11.90 29.85
CA ASP A 496 -14.39 12.14 28.51
C ASP A 496 -13.03 12.87 28.58
N ARG A 497 -12.97 13.97 29.33
CA ARG A 497 -11.75 14.80 29.48
C ARG A 497 -10.63 14.11 30.26
N MET A 498 -10.95 13.43 31.37
CA MET A 498 -9.95 12.86 32.29
C MET A 498 -9.49 11.46 31.90
N VAL A 499 -10.30 10.71 31.15
CA VAL A 499 -10.03 9.30 30.84
C VAL A 499 -10.03 9.03 29.34
N ARG A 500 -11.09 9.40 28.60
CA ARG A 500 -11.18 9.04 27.18
C ARG A 500 -10.15 9.75 26.31
N GLN A 501 -10.06 11.08 26.40
CA GLN A 501 -9.16 11.88 25.57
C GLN A 501 -7.66 11.57 25.79
N PRO A 502 -7.17 11.31 27.02
CA PRO A 502 -5.75 11.01 27.23
C PRO A 502 -5.35 9.58 26.87
N PHE A 503 -6.23 8.59 27.07
CA PHE A 503 -5.84 7.16 27.04
C PHE A 503 -6.53 6.34 25.94
N PHE A 504 -7.61 6.84 25.34
CA PHE A 504 -8.48 6.05 24.44
C PHE A 504 -8.77 6.77 23.12
N THR A 505 -7.71 7.20 22.43
CA THR A 505 -7.78 7.84 21.10
C THR A 505 -7.11 6.98 20.01
N GLY A 506 -7.44 7.18 18.74
CA GLY A 506 -6.77 6.51 17.63
C GLY A 506 -7.40 5.14 17.33
N TYR A 507 -6.69 4.04 17.61
CA TYR A 507 -7.21 2.69 17.29
C TYR A 507 -8.53 2.38 18.03
N TRP A 508 -8.70 2.96 19.23
CA TRP A 508 -9.91 2.82 20.05
C TRP A 508 -11.18 3.40 19.39
N ASP A 509 -11.05 4.32 18.43
CA ASP A 509 -12.19 4.97 17.76
C ASP A 509 -13.03 4.01 16.90
N ARG A 510 -12.54 2.77 16.71
CA ARG A 510 -13.29 1.64 16.11
C ARG A 510 -14.37 1.10 17.01
N TYR A 511 -14.34 1.45 18.29
CA TYR A 511 -15.27 1.00 19.30
C TYR A 511 -16.08 2.19 19.81
N ASP A 512 -17.37 1.98 20.06
CA ASP A 512 -18.11 2.83 20.97
C ASP A 512 -17.67 2.49 22.39
N LEU A 513 -16.68 3.23 22.89
CA LEU A 513 -16.15 3.10 24.23
C LEU A 513 -17.07 3.79 25.24
N ARG A 514 -17.64 2.99 26.14
CA ARG A 514 -18.43 3.48 27.27
C ARG A 514 -17.65 3.28 28.55
N LEU A 515 -17.56 4.35 29.34
CA LEU A 515 -16.83 4.39 30.60
C LEU A 515 -17.81 4.40 31.75
N TYR A 516 -17.50 3.65 32.80
CA TYR A 516 -18.26 3.61 34.04
C TYR A 516 -17.30 3.69 35.23
N LEU A 517 -17.37 4.78 35.98
CA LEU A 517 -16.52 4.97 37.17
C LEU A 517 -17.36 4.77 38.43
N VAL A 518 -16.85 3.92 39.33
CA VAL A 518 -17.39 3.64 40.66
C VAL A 518 -16.38 4.16 41.69
N SER A 519 -16.72 5.21 42.44
CA SER A 519 -15.86 5.76 43.49
C SER A 519 -16.65 5.97 44.79
N GLY A 520 -16.50 5.07 45.77
CA GLY A 520 -17.27 5.11 47.01
C GLY A 520 -18.78 5.01 46.77
N ARG A 521 -19.49 6.14 46.89
CA ARG A 521 -20.94 6.26 46.62
C ARG A 521 -21.27 6.93 45.29
N SER A 522 -20.29 7.48 44.57
CA SER A 522 -20.52 8.12 43.27
C SER A 522 -20.42 7.09 42.13
N PHE A 523 -21.30 7.25 41.15
CA PHE A 523 -21.31 6.45 39.93
C PHE A 523 -21.53 7.37 38.74
N CYS A 524 -20.65 7.27 37.75
CA CYS A 524 -20.66 8.13 36.57
C CYS A 524 -20.52 7.28 35.32
N SER A 525 -21.19 7.69 34.25
CA SER A 525 -21.22 6.94 33.00
C SER A 525 -21.20 7.87 31.79
N THR A 526 -20.59 7.40 30.70
CA THR A 526 -20.72 8.02 29.36
C THR A 526 -21.79 7.35 28.49
N SER A 527 -22.55 6.37 29.00
CA SER A 527 -23.58 5.66 28.24
C SER A 527 -24.79 6.57 27.92
N PRO A 528 -25.22 6.67 26.65
CA PRO A 528 -26.37 7.49 26.26
C PRO A 528 -27.73 6.85 26.61
N ASP A 529 -27.79 5.52 26.78
CA ASP A 529 -29.03 4.74 26.94
C ASP A 529 -29.60 4.75 28.38
N GLY A 530 -29.16 5.70 29.22
CA GLY A 530 -29.36 5.71 30.66
C GLY A 530 -28.25 4.95 31.40
N ALA A 531 -27.89 5.44 32.59
CA ALA A 531 -26.79 4.89 33.38
C ALA A 531 -27.22 3.58 34.07
N PRO A 532 -26.69 2.39 33.69
CA PRO A 532 -26.96 1.15 34.42
C PRO A 532 -26.46 1.26 35.86
N SER A 533 -26.99 0.45 36.79
CA SER A 533 -26.48 0.47 38.17
C SER A 533 -25.02 -0.02 38.22
N ALA A 534 -24.24 0.46 39.19
CA ALA A 534 -22.86 0.01 39.41
C ALA A 534 -22.78 -1.52 39.54
N GLN A 535 -23.73 -2.14 40.24
CA GLN A 535 -23.80 -3.59 40.39
C GLN A 535 -24.04 -4.30 39.05
N ALA A 536 -24.90 -3.78 38.19
CA ALA A 536 -25.16 -4.39 36.88
C ALA A 536 -23.91 -4.43 36.00
N ILE A 537 -23.06 -3.40 36.05
CA ILE A 537 -21.79 -3.40 35.30
C ILE A 537 -20.78 -4.41 35.89
N ILE A 538 -20.67 -4.47 37.23
CA ILE A 538 -19.82 -5.47 37.90
C ILE A 538 -20.25 -6.88 37.53
N ASP A 539 -21.55 -7.18 37.61
CA ASP A 539 -22.09 -8.51 37.30
C ASP A 539 -21.86 -8.87 35.83
N ARG A 540 -22.03 -7.91 34.90
CA ARG A 540 -21.76 -8.12 33.48
C ARG A 540 -20.29 -8.46 33.23
N TYR A 541 -19.37 -7.75 33.87
CA TYR A 541 -17.93 -8.01 33.79
C TYR A 541 -17.54 -9.37 34.40
N GLU A 542 -18.09 -9.75 35.56
CA GLU A 542 -17.78 -11.02 36.23
C GLU A 542 -18.24 -12.26 35.47
N GLN A 543 -19.22 -12.10 34.61
CA GLN A 543 -19.75 -13.15 33.75
C GLN A 543 -19.05 -13.21 32.36
N GLY A 544 -18.04 -12.37 32.09
CA GLY A 544 -17.24 -12.41 30.87
C GLY A 544 -16.09 -13.42 30.92
N VAL A 545 -15.58 -13.84 29.76
CA VAL A 545 -14.47 -14.80 29.65
C VAL A 545 -13.12 -14.04 29.58
N PRO A 546 -12.12 -14.35 30.43
CA PRO A 546 -10.81 -13.68 30.39
C PRO A 546 -10.06 -13.92 29.07
N THR A 547 -9.44 -12.85 28.54
CA THR A 547 -8.66 -12.84 27.28
C THR A 547 -7.22 -13.38 27.44
N GLY A 548 -6.70 -13.48 28.67
CA GLY A 548 -5.33 -13.94 28.96
C GLY A 548 -4.74 -13.25 30.19
N GLU A 549 -3.46 -13.50 30.50
CA GLU A 549 -2.72 -12.77 31.55
C GLU A 549 -2.00 -11.53 30.98
N PRO A 550 -2.13 -10.32 31.56
CA PRO A 550 -2.76 -9.98 32.85
C PRO A 550 -4.25 -9.60 32.73
N THR A 551 -5.04 -10.22 33.61
CA THR A 551 -6.48 -10.56 33.54
C THR A 551 -7.47 -9.46 33.96
N ASP A 552 -7.49 -8.31 33.29
CA ASP A 552 -8.56 -7.32 33.54
C ASP A 552 -9.39 -6.94 32.30
N LEU A 553 -9.23 -7.68 31.19
CA LEU A 553 -10.07 -7.57 30.00
C LEU A 553 -10.79 -8.89 29.76
N ARG A 554 -12.10 -8.84 29.53
CA ARG A 554 -12.96 -10.01 29.36
C ARG A 554 -13.82 -9.88 28.12
N ILE A 555 -14.00 -10.97 27.38
CA ILE A 555 -14.90 -11.07 26.24
C ILE A 555 -16.31 -11.32 26.75
N THR A 556 -17.28 -10.58 26.20
CA THR A 556 -18.70 -10.79 26.45
C THR A 556 -19.30 -11.65 25.34
N ASP A 557 -19.83 -12.82 25.70
CA ASP A 557 -20.48 -13.74 24.76
C ASP A 557 -21.91 -14.06 25.22
N ARG A 558 -22.77 -13.04 25.22
CA ARG A 558 -24.18 -13.21 25.60
C ARG A 558 -25.16 -12.86 24.48
N PRO A 559 -26.33 -13.52 24.47
CA PRO A 559 -27.47 -13.12 23.66
C PRO A 559 -27.86 -11.65 23.82
N GLY A 560 -27.78 -10.87 22.74
CA GLY A 560 -28.24 -9.47 22.69
C GLY A 560 -27.30 -8.46 23.36
N GLU A 561 -26.07 -8.85 23.65
CA GLU A 561 -25.04 -7.96 24.19
C GLU A 561 -24.15 -7.47 23.04
N ASP A 562 -24.22 -6.17 22.73
CA ASP A 562 -23.47 -5.54 21.63
C ASP A 562 -21.99 -5.29 21.99
N ALA A 563 -21.64 -5.39 23.28
CA ALA A 563 -20.26 -5.27 23.75
C ALA A 563 -19.47 -6.52 23.33
N LEU A 564 -18.27 -6.29 22.82
CA LEU A 564 -17.30 -7.34 22.55
C LEU A 564 -16.40 -7.58 23.75
N TYR A 565 -16.00 -6.49 24.43
CA TYR A 565 -15.17 -6.55 25.63
C TYR A 565 -15.73 -5.74 26.77
N MET A 566 -15.39 -6.20 27.97
CA MET A 566 -15.42 -5.41 29.20
C MET A 566 -14.05 -5.39 29.87
N GLY A 567 -13.54 -4.19 30.13
CA GLY A 567 -12.28 -3.95 30.83
C GLY A 567 -12.51 -3.44 32.25
N ARG A 568 -11.57 -3.73 33.15
CA ARG A 568 -11.53 -3.22 34.53
C ARG A 568 -10.19 -2.56 34.85
N VAL A 569 -10.21 -1.38 35.43
CA VAL A 569 -9.00 -0.67 35.87
C VAL A 569 -9.19 -0.19 37.30
N HIS A 570 -8.22 -0.51 38.15
CA HIS A 570 -8.19 -0.04 39.53
C HIS A 570 -7.45 1.30 39.57
N LEU A 571 -8.14 2.34 40.03
CA LEU A 571 -7.62 3.71 40.21
C LEU A 571 -7.64 4.03 41.70
N ASP A 572 -6.65 3.49 42.43
CA ASP A 572 -6.57 3.57 43.90
C ASP A 572 -7.83 3.03 44.61
N SER A 573 -8.69 3.90 45.14
CA SER A 573 -9.96 3.54 45.79
C SER A 573 -11.18 3.50 44.86
N ALA A 574 -11.00 3.82 43.57
CA ALA A 574 -12.03 3.81 42.55
C ALA A 574 -11.86 2.66 41.54
N LEU A 575 -12.97 2.20 40.97
CA LEU A 575 -13.02 1.17 39.92
C LEU A 575 -13.57 1.77 38.63
N LEU A 576 -12.77 1.71 37.56
CA LEU A 576 -13.18 2.09 36.22
C LEU A 576 -13.49 0.82 35.41
N PHE A 577 -14.70 0.75 34.87
CA PHE A 577 -15.09 -0.25 33.89
C PHE A 577 -15.18 0.39 32.49
N LEU A 578 -14.78 -0.40 31.51
CA LEU A 578 -14.80 -0.04 30.10
C LEU A 578 -15.67 -1.05 29.37
N GLU A 579 -16.58 -0.57 28.53
CA GLU A 579 -17.36 -1.41 27.63
C GLU A 579 -17.01 -1.02 26.20
N LEU A 580 -16.51 -1.99 25.43
CA LEU A 580 -16.10 -1.78 24.05
C LEU A 580 -17.12 -2.45 23.13
N ARG A 581 -17.89 -1.64 22.41
CA ARG A 581 -18.83 -2.12 21.39
C ARG A 581 -18.22 -1.87 20.01
N PRO A 582 -17.98 -2.90 19.18
CA PRO A 582 -17.47 -2.68 17.83
C PRO A 582 -18.42 -1.77 17.06
N ARG A 583 -17.89 -0.71 16.43
CA ARG A 583 -18.66 0.04 15.45
C ARG A 583 -18.77 -0.82 14.20
N LEU A 584 -19.89 -1.51 14.05
CA LEU A 584 -20.16 -2.34 12.87
C LEU A 584 -20.28 -1.42 11.65
N VAL A 585 -19.33 -1.55 10.72
CA VAL A 585 -19.46 -0.97 9.38
C VAL A 585 -20.37 -1.88 8.60
N ALA A 586 -21.58 -1.41 8.29
CA ALA A 586 -22.34 -2.05 7.24
C ALA A 586 -21.60 -1.78 5.92
N ASP A 587 -21.16 -2.84 5.24
CA ASP A 587 -20.71 -2.80 3.85
C ASP A 587 -21.92 -2.48 2.95
N GLY A 588 -22.37 -1.22 3.01
CA GLY A 588 -23.47 -0.65 2.25
C GLY A 588 -22.98 0.32 1.17
N LEU A 589 -23.91 0.90 0.41
CA LEU A 589 -23.63 1.85 -0.66
C LEU A 589 -23.25 3.26 -0.14
N GLY A 590 -22.14 3.38 0.59
CA GLY A 590 -21.56 4.64 1.08
C GLY A 590 -20.05 4.51 1.26
N PHE A 591 -19.37 5.56 1.75
CA PHE A 591 -17.94 5.50 2.09
C PHE A 591 -17.70 5.60 3.60
N PRO A 592 -18.28 4.73 4.44
CA PRO A 592 -18.16 4.82 5.90
C PRO A 592 -16.71 4.67 6.38
N GLU A 593 -15.87 4.00 5.60
CA GLU A 593 -14.41 3.92 5.83
C GLU A 593 -13.74 5.30 5.83
N LEU A 594 -14.31 6.29 5.12
CA LEU A 594 -13.83 7.68 5.16
C LEU A 594 -14.00 8.32 6.53
N LEU A 595 -14.82 7.76 7.42
CA LEU A 595 -15.15 8.32 8.73
C LEU A 595 -14.51 7.56 9.89
N LEU A 596 -13.72 6.53 9.59
CA LEU A 596 -13.05 5.71 10.60
C LEU A 596 -11.56 5.99 10.64
N ALA A 597 -11.01 5.98 11.84
CA ALA A 597 -9.59 6.15 12.08
C ALA A 597 -8.80 4.83 11.83
N GLY A 598 -7.66 4.97 11.17
CA GLY A 598 -6.71 3.91 10.90
C GLY A 598 -7.10 2.96 9.75
N PRO A 599 -6.21 2.02 9.39
CA PRO A 599 -6.45 1.04 8.32
C PRO A 599 -7.43 -0.06 8.76
N PRO A 600 -8.38 -0.51 7.94
CA PRO A 600 -9.48 -1.41 8.35
C PRO A 600 -9.00 -2.61 9.21
N PRO A 601 -9.72 -2.95 10.30
CA PRO A 601 -9.35 -4.08 11.15
C PRO A 601 -9.49 -5.37 10.33
N SER A 602 -8.38 -6.10 10.21
CA SER A 602 -8.18 -7.25 9.34
C SER A 602 -8.15 -6.93 7.84
N SER A 603 -7.10 -7.42 7.20
CA SER A 603 -6.73 -7.33 5.79
C SER A 603 -7.69 -8.07 4.85
N ILE A 604 -8.98 -8.07 5.12
CA ILE A 604 -9.97 -8.62 4.20
C ILE A 604 -10.19 -7.55 3.14
N ASN A 605 -9.50 -7.67 2.02
CA ASN A 605 -9.76 -6.85 0.85
C ASN A 605 -11.24 -7.02 0.46
N PRO A 606 -12.13 -6.03 0.66
CA PRO A 606 -13.59 -6.21 0.59
C PRO A 606 -14.09 -6.59 -0.81
N GLY A 607 -13.22 -6.57 -1.83
CA GLY A 607 -13.50 -7.10 -3.16
C GLY A 607 -12.92 -8.49 -3.48
N ARG A 608 -12.16 -9.13 -2.59
CA ARG A 608 -11.50 -10.43 -2.86
C ARG A 608 -12.31 -11.62 -2.35
N TYR A 609 -13.01 -11.45 -1.24
CA TYR A 609 -13.86 -12.48 -0.64
C TYR A 609 -15.29 -11.98 -0.55
N ALA A 610 -16.26 -12.87 -0.73
CA ALA A 610 -17.60 -12.64 -0.25
C ALA A 610 -17.70 -13.20 1.17
N GLN A 611 -18.36 -12.51 2.07
CA GLN A 611 -18.46 -12.89 3.47
C GLN A 611 -19.91 -12.86 3.95
N ALA A 612 -20.24 -13.78 4.84
CA ALA A 612 -21.46 -13.72 5.63
C ALA A 612 -21.19 -14.12 7.07
N ARG A 613 -21.92 -13.50 7.98
CA ARG A 613 -22.00 -13.88 9.38
C ARG A 613 -23.43 -14.30 9.69
N TYR A 614 -23.54 -15.45 10.35
CA TYR A 614 -24.78 -15.97 10.89
C TYR A 614 -24.70 -16.03 12.40
N GLU A 615 -25.75 -15.57 13.06
CA GLU A 615 -25.94 -15.75 14.50
C GLU A 615 -27.17 -16.63 14.70
N ARG A 616 -27.00 -17.78 15.37
CA ARG A 616 -28.04 -18.79 15.60
C ARG A 616 -28.77 -19.22 14.32
N GLY A 617 -28.00 -19.30 13.23
CA GLY A 617 -28.49 -19.69 11.92
C GLY A 617 -29.26 -18.60 11.16
N LEU A 618 -29.26 -17.35 11.60
CA LEU A 618 -29.81 -16.21 10.85
C LEU A 618 -28.69 -15.30 10.35
N LEU A 619 -28.77 -14.87 9.09
CA LEU A 619 -27.83 -13.94 8.49
C LEU A 619 -27.92 -12.56 9.17
N THR A 620 -26.83 -12.12 9.79
CA THR A 620 -26.75 -10.81 10.47
C THR A 620 -25.93 -9.80 9.68
N ALA A 621 -24.92 -10.25 8.94
CA ALA A 621 -24.11 -9.41 8.07
C ALA A 621 -23.69 -10.18 6.83
N SER A 622 -23.60 -9.50 5.68
CA SER A 622 -22.99 -10.03 4.47
C SER A 622 -22.31 -8.95 3.66
N SER A 623 -21.26 -9.33 2.95
CA SER A 623 -20.51 -8.46 2.05
C SER A 623 -19.99 -9.22 0.83
N GLY A 624 -19.72 -8.47 -0.24
CA GLY A 624 -19.23 -9.02 -1.50
C GLY A 624 -20.32 -9.51 -2.47
N PRO A 625 -19.89 -10.02 -3.64
CA PRO A 625 -20.78 -10.31 -4.78
C PRO A 625 -21.61 -11.59 -4.66
N TYR A 626 -21.34 -12.46 -3.68
CA TYR A 626 -22.08 -13.71 -3.48
C TYR A 626 -23.33 -13.46 -2.63
N ILE A 627 -24.47 -13.98 -3.08
CA ILE A 627 -25.75 -13.85 -2.36
C ILE A 627 -25.87 -15.01 -1.37
N PHE A 628 -25.76 -14.70 -0.08
CA PHE A 628 -25.89 -15.67 1.00
C PHE A 628 -27.37 -15.93 1.36
N PRO A 629 -27.74 -17.16 1.73
CA PRO A 629 -29.08 -17.44 2.22
C PRO A 629 -29.36 -16.73 3.55
N ILE A 630 -30.61 -16.33 3.79
CA ILE A 630 -31.00 -15.64 5.02
C ILE A 630 -30.93 -16.58 6.24
N THR A 631 -31.18 -17.87 6.02
CA THR A 631 -31.12 -18.91 7.05
C THR A 631 -30.04 -19.93 6.73
N TRP A 632 -29.28 -20.31 7.75
CA TRP A 632 -28.32 -21.39 7.68
C TRP A 632 -29.02 -22.73 7.87
N SER A 633 -28.80 -23.67 6.95
CA SER A 633 -29.49 -24.97 6.93
C SER A 633 -28.54 -26.18 6.88
N ARG A 634 -27.22 -25.94 6.82
CA ARG A 634 -26.22 -27.00 6.66
C ARG A 634 -25.60 -27.38 8.02
N ALA A 635 -25.19 -28.64 8.17
CA ALA A 635 -24.35 -29.00 9.31
C ALA A 635 -22.94 -28.42 9.09
N ALA A 636 -22.44 -27.61 10.04
CA ALA A 636 -21.06 -27.13 10.02
C ALA A 636 -20.27 -27.86 11.12
N PRO A 637 -19.33 -28.76 10.79
CA PRO A 637 -18.44 -29.35 11.77
C PRO A 637 -17.49 -28.29 12.32
N GLY A 638 -16.99 -28.48 13.56
CA GLY A 638 -16.04 -27.55 14.19
C GLY A 638 -14.73 -27.36 13.42
N GLU A 639 -14.33 -28.33 12.58
CA GLU A 639 -13.17 -28.23 11.68
C GLU A 639 -13.43 -27.35 10.43
N GLY A 640 -14.67 -26.94 10.20
CA GLY A 640 -15.11 -26.16 9.04
C GLY A 640 -15.78 -27.00 7.95
N LEU A 641 -16.74 -26.39 7.22
CA LEU A 641 -17.43 -26.97 6.07
C LEU A 641 -17.00 -26.25 4.79
N ARG A 642 -16.46 -26.99 3.82
CA ARG A 642 -16.13 -26.46 2.50
C ARG A 642 -17.03 -27.03 1.41
N TRP A 643 -17.51 -26.18 0.50
CA TRP A 643 -18.27 -26.62 -0.66
C TRP A 643 -18.17 -25.63 -1.82
N VAL A 644 -18.50 -26.10 -3.02
CA VAL A 644 -18.58 -25.27 -4.22
C VAL A 644 -20.04 -25.02 -4.57
N GLN A 645 -20.39 -23.76 -4.81
CA GLN A 645 -21.74 -23.36 -5.25
C GLN A 645 -21.70 -22.04 -6.02
N ASP A 646 -22.49 -21.95 -7.10
CA ASP A 646 -22.65 -20.75 -7.95
C ASP A 646 -21.33 -20.12 -8.43
N GLY A 647 -20.31 -20.94 -8.68
CA GLY A 647 -18.98 -20.49 -9.11
C GLY A 647 -18.08 -19.96 -7.98
N TYR A 648 -18.48 -20.15 -6.72
CA TYR A 648 -17.69 -19.83 -5.54
C TYR A 648 -17.30 -21.11 -4.81
N ASP A 649 -16.09 -21.07 -4.27
CA ASP A 649 -15.63 -22.02 -3.25
C ASP A 649 -15.82 -21.35 -1.89
N LEU A 650 -16.64 -21.98 -1.05
CA LEU A 650 -17.16 -21.44 0.19
C LEU A 650 -16.62 -22.25 1.36
N LEU A 651 -16.18 -21.56 2.40
CA LEU A 651 -15.70 -22.11 3.66
C LEU A 651 -16.56 -21.52 4.79
N ALA A 652 -17.29 -22.38 5.50
CA ALA A 652 -18.00 -22.02 6.72
C ALA A 652 -17.25 -22.54 7.94
N LYS A 653 -17.10 -21.69 8.96
CA LYS A 653 -16.41 -22.03 10.21
C LYS A 653 -17.13 -21.39 11.40
N GLY A 654 -17.12 -22.07 12.54
CA GLY A 654 -17.85 -21.64 13.75
C GLY A 654 -19.00 -22.59 14.11
N ASP A 655 -19.91 -22.12 14.96
CA ASP A 655 -21.04 -22.91 15.47
C ASP A 655 -22.36 -22.43 14.82
N PRO A 656 -23.08 -23.31 14.09
CA PRO A 656 -24.42 -23.02 13.57
C PRO A 656 -25.43 -22.55 14.63
N HIS A 657 -25.28 -22.98 15.88
CA HIS A 657 -26.15 -22.58 17.00
C HIS A 657 -25.65 -21.33 17.75
N GLY A 658 -24.43 -20.89 17.47
CA GLY A 658 -23.79 -19.69 17.98
C GLY A 658 -23.46 -18.73 16.85
N SER A 659 -22.18 -18.38 16.71
CA SER A 659 -21.66 -17.55 15.62
C SER A 659 -21.01 -18.43 14.55
N LEU A 660 -21.41 -18.23 13.30
CA LEU A 660 -20.86 -18.91 12.13
C LEU A 660 -20.47 -17.87 11.08
N VAL A 661 -19.25 -17.99 10.55
CA VAL A 661 -18.75 -17.14 9.47
C VAL A 661 -18.58 -17.98 8.21
N VAL A 662 -19.04 -17.45 7.09
CA VAL A 662 -18.90 -18.05 5.76
C VAL A 662 -18.09 -17.12 4.89
N LEU A 663 -16.99 -17.62 4.33
CA LEU A 663 -16.14 -16.92 3.38
C LEU A 663 -16.17 -17.62 2.02
N GLY A 664 -16.41 -16.86 0.96
CA GLY A 664 -16.46 -17.33 -0.41
C GLY A 664 -15.39 -16.67 -1.26
N SER A 665 -14.71 -17.45 -2.09
CA SER A 665 -13.82 -16.93 -3.15
C SER A 665 -14.31 -17.42 -4.51
N ARG A 666 -14.35 -16.54 -5.51
CA ARG A 666 -14.71 -16.93 -6.88
C ARG A 666 -13.72 -17.97 -7.39
N ILE A 667 -14.25 -19.05 -7.94
CA ILE A 667 -13.44 -20.05 -8.63
C ILE A 667 -12.97 -19.44 -9.96
N PRO A 668 -11.66 -19.40 -10.21
CA PRO A 668 -11.11 -18.82 -11.43
C PRO A 668 -11.59 -19.60 -12.66
N ASP A 669 -12.01 -18.87 -13.68
CA ASP A 669 -12.39 -19.47 -14.95
C ASP A 669 -11.14 -19.88 -15.75
N PRO A 670 -11.26 -20.83 -16.70
CA PRO A 670 -10.19 -21.10 -17.65
C PRO A 670 -9.74 -19.85 -18.42
N TRP A 671 -10.65 -18.90 -18.64
CA TRP A 671 -10.35 -17.60 -19.26
C TRP A 671 -9.43 -16.73 -18.41
N ASP A 672 -9.50 -16.82 -17.08
CA ASP A 672 -8.60 -16.07 -16.18
C ASP A 672 -7.15 -16.52 -16.40
N HIS A 673 -6.94 -17.82 -16.67
CA HIS A 673 -5.63 -18.38 -17.01
C HIS A 673 -5.13 -17.89 -18.38
N VAL A 674 -6.02 -17.79 -19.37
CA VAL A 674 -5.71 -17.25 -20.69
C VAL A 674 -5.36 -15.76 -20.60
N THR A 675 -6.03 -15.01 -19.74
CA THR A 675 -5.76 -13.59 -19.49
C THR A 675 -4.37 -13.38 -18.89
N THR A 676 -4.03 -14.11 -17.81
CA THR A 676 -2.67 -14.11 -17.22
C THR A 676 -1.60 -14.43 -18.27
N PHE A 677 -1.81 -15.50 -19.06
CA PHE A 677 -0.91 -15.87 -20.15
C PHE A 677 -0.75 -14.74 -21.18
N SER A 678 -1.85 -14.13 -21.60
CA SER A 678 -1.86 -13.09 -22.64
C SER A 678 -1.09 -11.85 -22.18
N TYR A 679 -1.27 -11.41 -20.94
CA TYR A 679 -0.52 -10.30 -20.36
C TYR A 679 0.97 -10.60 -20.24
N LEU A 680 1.35 -11.77 -19.73
CA LEU A 680 2.77 -12.18 -19.64
C LEU A 680 3.42 -12.32 -21.01
N PHE A 681 2.70 -12.90 -21.97
CA PHE A 681 3.19 -13.06 -23.33
C PHE A 681 3.45 -11.70 -23.99
N LEU A 682 2.53 -10.75 -23.87
CA LEU A 682 2.70 -9.38 -24.36
C LEU A 682 3.86 -8.68 -23.66
N PHE A 683 3.94 -8.78 -22.33
CA PHE A 683 5.03 -8.21 -21.54
C PHE A 683 6.40 -8.75 -21.95
N TYR A 684 6.55 -10.07 -22.09
CA TYR A 684 7.79 -10.69 -22.54
C TYR A 684 8.13 -10.35 -23.99
N CYS A 685 7.14 -10.25 -24.88
CA CYS A 685 7.36 -9.76 -26.24
C CYS A 685 7.88 -8.33 -26.24
N LEU A 686 7.30 -7.44 -25.43
CA LEU A 686 7.77 -6.07 -25.26
C LEU A 686 9.23 -6.04 -24.77
N LEU A 687 9.58 -6.83 -23.76
CA LEU A 687 10.97 -6.91 -23.27
C LEU A 687 11.94 -7.38 -24.36
N VAL A 688 11.58 -8.40 -25.14
CA VAL A 688 12.40 -8.89 -26.26
C VAL A 688 12.58 -7.80 -27.32
N LEU A 689 11.53 -7.01 -27.61
CA LEU A 689 11.61 -5.87 -28.52
C LEU A 689 12.52 -4.76 -28.00
N VAL A 690 12.41 -4.40 -26.71
CA VAL A 690 13.28 -3.40 -26.07
C VAL A 690 14.75 -3.86 -26.14
N VAL A 691 15.04 -5.09 -25.74
CA VAL A 691 16.40 -5.66 -25.81
C VAL A 691 16.91 -5.68 -27.26
N GLY A 692 16.05 -6.07 -28.22
CA GLY A 692 16.35 -6.03 -29.64
C GLY A 692 16.67 -4.61 -30.14
N GLY A 693 15.86 -3.62 -29.76
CA GLY A 693 16.02 -2.21 -30.09
C GLY A 693 17.31 -1.62 -29.51
N CYS A 694 17.58 -1.83 -28.23
CA CYS A 694 18.83 -1.42 -27.59
C CYS A 694 20.04 -2.02 -28.30
N ARG A 695 19.98 -3.30 -28.69
CA ARG A 695 21.07 -3.97 -29.41
C ARG A 695 21.31 -3.38 -30.80
N LEU A 696 20.26 -2.89 -31.46
CA LEU A 696 20.35 -2.22 -32.75
C LEU A 696 20.97 -0.83 -32.62
N LEU A 697 20.56 -0.03 -31.63
CA LEU A 697 21.13 1.29 -31.35
C LEU A 697 22.63 1.19 -31.10
N VAL A 698 23.07 0.25 -30.26
CA VAL A 698 24.49 0.03 -29.94
C VAL A 698 25.31 -0.46 -31.16
N ARG A 699 24.67 -1.12 -32.14
CA ARG A 699 25.32 -1.62 -33.37
C ARG A 699 25.26 -0.66 -34.56
N SER A 700 24.29 0.26 -34.57
CA SER A 700 24.12 1.29 -35.59
C SER A 700 25.39 2.15 -35.74
N GLU A 701 26.04 2.49 -34.62
CA GLU A 701 27.32 3.21 -34.62
C GLU A 701 28.49 2.42 -35.25
N ARG A 702 28.31 1.12 -35.53
CA ARG A 702 29.31 0.25 -36.19
C ARG A 702 28.96 -0.10 -37.64
N GLY A 703 28.03 0.64 -38.28
CA GLY A 703 27.72 0.49 -39.70
C GLY A 703 26.88 -0.75 -40.06
N ALA A 704 26.17 -1.34 -39.11
CA ALA A 704 25.30 -2.49 -39.37
C ALA A 704 23.98 -2.05 -40.03
N VAL A 705 23.83 -2.27 -41.33
CA VAL A 705 22.58 -2.02 -42.06
C VAL A 705 21.54 -3.08 -41.66
N VAL A 706 20.49 -2.67 -40.96
CA VAL A 706 19.32 -3.51 -40.74
C VAL A 706 18.63 -3.73 -42.08
N GLY A 707 18.58 -4.99 -42.54
CA GLY A 707 17.85 -5.34 -43.77
C GLY A 707 16.39 -4.92 -43.69
N VAL A 708 15.77 -4.67 -44.85
CA VAL A 708 14.37 -4.17 -44.96
C VAL A 708 13.40 -5.00 -44.12
N GLY A 709 13.52 -6.33 -44.13
CA GLY A 709 12.67 -7.21 -43.31
C GLY A 709 12.82 -7.02 -41.80
N GLY A 710 14.00 -6.62 -41.30
CA GLY A 710 14.21 -6.29 -39.90
C GLY A 710 13.54 -4.95 -39.52
N LYS A 711 13.63 -3.96 -40.41
CA LYS A 711 12.98 -2.65 -40.24
C LYS A 711 11.45 -2.79 -40.21
N VAL A 712 10.89 -3.57 -41.14
CA VAL A 712 9.44 -3.83 -41.20
C VAL A 712 8.96 -4.56 -39.94
N ARG A 713 9.67 -5.61 -39.48
CA ARG A 713 9.28 -6.35 -38.26
C ARG A 713 9.33 -5.47 -37.02
N LEU A 714 10.34 -4.61 -36.90
CA LEU A 714 10.48 -3.70 -35.77
C LEU A 714 9.44 -2.57 -35.83
N GLY A 715 9.12 -2.08 -37.03
CA GLY A 715 8.02 -1.13 -37.24
C GLY A 715 6.67 -1.71 -36.85
N VAL A 716 6.32 -2.89 -37.37
CA VAL A 716 5.05 -3.57 -37.04
C VAL A 716 4.94 -3.86 -35.54
N ALA A 717 6.02 -4.35 -34.92
CA ALA A 717 6.03 -4.62 -33.50
C ALA A 717 5.95 -3.34 -32.65
N GLY A 718 6.64 -2.27 -33.06
CA GLY A 718 6.55 -0.95 -32.44
C GLY A 718 5.14 -0.36 -32.54
N PHE A 719 4.50 -0.45 -33.70
CA PHE A 719 3.11 -0.04 -33.89
C PHE A 719 2.16 -0.85 -33.01
N ALA A 720 2.32 -2.18 -32.93
CA ALA A 720 1.48 -3.00 -32.06
C ALA A 720 1.60 -2.60 -30.58
N VAL A 721 2.82 -2.34 -30.10
CA VAL A 721 3.06 -1.85 -28.73
C VAL A 721 2.46 -0.46 -28.52
N ALA A 722 2.68 0.47 -29.45
CA ALA A 722 2.12 1.82 -29.37
C ALA A 722 0.58 1.79 -29.35
N SER A 723 -0.04 0.95 -30.18
CA SER A 723 -1.49 0.75 -30.19
C SER A 723 -2.00 0.17 -28.88
N LEU A 724 -1.30 -0.80 -28.28
CA LEU A 724 -1.64 -1.35 -26.96
C LEU A 724 -1.52 -0.31 -25.85
N LEU A 725 -0.47 0.51 -25.86
CA LEU A 725 -0.28 1.60 -24.91
C LEU A 725 -1.38 2.66 -25.04
N LEU A 726 -1.67 3.11 -26.26
CA LEU A 726 -2.75 4.07 -26.52
C LEU A 726 -4.12 3.50 -26.13
N PHE A 727 -4.37 2.21 -26.41
CA PHE A 727 -5.59 1.52 -25.98
C PHE A 727 -5.68 1.45 -24.46
N SER A 728 -4.60 1.07 -23.77
CA SER A 728 -4.56 0.99 -22.31
C SER A 728 -4.78 2.37 -21.66
N LEU A 729 -4.12 3.42 -22.16
CA LEU A 729 -4.29 4.79 -21.68
C LEU A 729 -5.71 5.31 -21.94
N GLY A 730 -6.25 5.07 -23.14
CA GLY A 730 -7.62 5.43 -23.49
C GLY A 730 -8.67 4.67 -22.68
N MET A 731 -8.46 3.39 -22.42
CA MET A 731 -9.34 2.58 -21.58
C MET A 731 -9.34 3.08 -20.13
N ARG A 732 -8.16 3.37 -19.56
CA ARG A 732 -8.05 3.96 -18.22
C ARG A 732 -8.81 5.27 -18.13
N HIS A 733 -8.55 6.21 -19.05
CA HIS A 733 -9.26 7.49 -19.07
C HIS A 733 -10.78 7.30 -19.18
N THR A 734 -11.25 6.39 -20.06
CA THR A 734 -12.69 6.16 -20.21
C THR A 734 -13.33 5.47 -19.01
N VAL A 735 -12.60 4.60 -18.31
CA VAL A 735 -13.07 4.00 -17.04
C VAL A 735 -13.17 5.08 -15.96
N ASP A 736 -12.11 5.87 -15.76
CA ASP A 736 -12.07 6.93 -14.74
C ASP A 736 -13.20 7.95 -14.99
N ALA A 737 -13.33 8.43 -16.22
CA ALA A 737 -14.39 9.35 -16.61
C ALA A 737 -15.80 8.74 -16.46
N ARG A 738 -15.97 7.44 -16.74
CA ARG A 738 -17.27 6.76 -16.52
C ARG A 738 -17.57 6.61 -15.03
N GLN A 739 -16.57 6.33 -14.21
CA GLN A 739 -16.73 6.18 -12.77
C GLN A 739 -17.08 7.51 -12.12
N GLU A 740 -16.40 8.59 -12.50
CA GLU A 740 -16.71 9.95 -12.04
C GLU A 740 -18.13 10.37 -12.45
N ASN A 741 -18.49 10.23 -13.73
CA ASN A 741 -19.84 10.54 -14.22
C ASN A 741 -20.93 9.68 -13.56
N ARG A 742 -20.64 8.40 -13.31
CA ARG A 742 -21.58 7.51 -12.59
C ARG A 742 -21.74 7.97 -11.15
N SER A 743 -20.65 8.33 -10.48
CA SER A 743 -20.67 8.80 -9.09
C SER A 743 -21.44 10.12 -8.96
N THR A 744 -21.13 11.13 -9.78
CA THR A 744 -21.84 12.42 -9.78
C THR A 744 -23.32 12.27 -10.10
N ARG A 745 -23.67 11.37 -11.03
CA ARG A 745 -25.07 11.06 -11.34
C ARG A 745 -25.79 10.40 -10.16
N ILE A 746 -25.18 9.38 -9.53
CA ILE A 746 -25.76 8.72 -8.36
C ILE A 746 -25.93 9.72 -7.21
N MET A 747 -24.92 10.54 -6.95
CA MET A 747 -25.01 11.59 -5.92
C MET A 747 -26.11 12.60 -6.25
N GLY A 748 -26.22 13.06 -7.50
CA GLY A 748 -27.29 13.96 -7.92
C GLY A 748 -28.69 13.34 -7.82
N GLU A 749 -28.85 12.04 -8.13
CA GLU A 749 -30.10 11.30 -7.95
C GLU A 749 -30.46 11.18 -6.45
N ARG A 750 -29.49 10.86 -5.58
CA ARG A 750 -29.66 10.81 -4.13
C ARG A 750 -30.00 12.17 -3.53
N THR A 751 -29.28 13.23 -3.88
CA THR A 751 -29.55 14.60 -3.41
C THR A 751 -30.96 15.04 -3.78
N ARG A 752 -31.41 14.76 -5.02
CA ARG A 752 -32.79 15.05 -5.43
C ARG A 752 -33.82 14.22 -4.65
N GLY A 753 -33.51 12.95 -4.36
CA GLY A 753 -34.34 12.08 -3.52
C GLY A 753 -34.51 12.65 -2.11
N VAL A 754 -33.40 12.96 -1.44
CA VAL A 754 -33.37 13.59 -0.12
C VAL A 754 -34.12 14.92 -0.13
N LEU A 755 -33.88 15.77 -1.13
CA LEU A 755 -34.54 17.07 -1.25
C LEU A 755 -36.05 16.93 -1.39
N ASN A 756 -36.53 15.96 -2.18
CA ASN A 756 -37.97 15.72 -2.35
C ASN A 756 -38.60 15.23 -1.05
N GLU A 757 -37.94 14.30 -0.34
CA GLU A 757 -38.43 13.80 0.94
C GLU A 757 -38.48 14.91 1.99
N LEU A 758 -37.39 15.68 2.14
CA LEU A 758 -37.35 16.85 3.03
C LEU A 758 -38.44 17.87 2.69
N ARG A 759 -38.66 18.17 1.41
CA ARG A 759 -39.73 19.08 0.97
C ARG A 759 -41.11 18.56 1.31
N GLN A 760 -41.32 17.25 1.25
CA GLN A 760 -42.60 16.62 1.56
C GLN A 760 -42.83 16.59 3.08
N THR A 761 -41.82 16.25 3.87
CA THR A 761 -41.90 16.21 5.33
C THR A 761 -42.03 17.61 5.95
N LEU A 762 -41.35 18.61 5.39
CA LEU A 762 -41.33 19.99 5.89
C LEU A 762 -42.32 20.91 5.16
N HIS A 763 -43.22 20.37 4.33
CA HIS A 763 -44.11 21.15 3.45
C HIS A 763 -44.98 22.18 4.19
N GLY A 764 -45.32 21.93 5.46
CA GLY A 764 -46.15 22.81 6.29
C GLY A 764 -45.39 23.85 7.09
N GLU A 765 -44.05 23.81 7.10
CA GLU A 765 -43.23 24.71 7.91
C GLU A 765 -42.79 25.93 7.09
N SER A 766 -43.20 27.12 7.53
CA SER A 766 -42.88 28.38 6.84
C SER A 766 -41.47 28.88 7.13
N ALA A 767 -40.86 28.44 8.23
CA ALA A 767 -39.48 28.74 8.61
C ALA A 767 -38.93 27.64 9.54
N LEU A 768 -37.65 27.29 9.36
CA LEU A 768 -36.94 26.38 10.26
C LEU A 768 -36.51 27.15 11.52
N SER A 769 -37.03 26.77 12.67
CA SER A 769 -36.67 27.37 13.96
C SER A 769 -35.58 26.56 14.68
N PRO A 770 -34.73 27.17 15.52
CA PRO A 770 -33.72 26.44 16.30
C PRO A 770 -34.30 25.33 17.19
N SER A 771 -35.56 25.46 17.63
CA SER A 771 -36.27 24.42 18.38
C SER A 771 -36.53 23.13 17.61
N MET A 772 -36.45 23.16 16.28
CA MET A 772 -36.62 21.99 15.40
C MET A 772 -35.32 21.22 15.17
N ALA A 773 -34.17 21.71 15.63
CA ALA A 773 -32.88 21.07 15.39
C ALA A 773 -32.84 19.58 15.78
N PRO A 774 -33.35 19.14 16.96
CA PRO A 774 -33.35 17.71 17.31
C PRO A 774 -34.20 16.85 16.37
N TYR A 775 -35.30 17.42 15.86
CA TYR A 775 -36.18 16.73 14.92
C TYR A 775 -35.53 16.63 13.53
N LEU A 776 -34.89 17.72 13.07
CA LEU A 776 -34.16 17.75 11.81
C LEU A 776 -32.97 16.79 11.84
N ASP A 777 -32.21 16.72 12.94
CA ASP A 777 -31.11 15.77 13.11
C ASP A 777 -31.61 14.32 13.02
N HIS A 778 -32.73 14.01 13.68
CA HIS A 778 -33.33 12.69 13.59
C HIS A 778 -33.79 12.35 12.16
N LEU A 779 -34.43 13.31 11.47
CA LEU A 779 -34.90 13.15 10.10
C LEU A 779 -33.72 12.95 9.12
N LEU A 780 -32.70 13.79 9.21
CA LEU A 780 -31.48 13.69 8.41
C LEU A 780 -30.73 12.39 8.69
N GLY A 781 -30.69 11.94 9.94
CA GLY A 781 -30.13 10.63 10.30
C GLY A 781 -30.86 9.47 9.64
N ASN A 782 -32.20 9.48 9.64
CA ASN A 782 -33.00 8.46 8.96
C ASN A 782 -32.79 8.49 7.43
N LEU A 783 -32.78 9.68 6.83
CA LEU A 783 -32.55 9.82 5.38
C LEU A 783 -31.13 9.43 4.99
N SER A 784 -30.13 9.74 5.81
CA SER A 784 -28.75 9.32 5.61
C SER A 784 -28.66 7.79 5.54
N ASN A 785 -29.36 7.09 6.45
CA ASN A 785 -29.42 5.63 6.44
C ASN A 785 -30.14 5.05 5.21
N VAL A 786 -31.22 5.69 4.74
CA VAL A 786 -31.98 5.24 3.56
C VAL A 786 -31.20 5.46 2.26
N PHE A 787 -30.55 6.62 2.12
CA PHE A 787 -29.82 6.99 0.91
C PHE A 787 -28.33 6.62 0.96
N PHE A 788 -27.86 6.09 2.08
CA PHE A 788 -26.47 5.72 2.35
C PHE A 788 -25.49 6.85 2.01
N THR A 789 -25.81 8.07 2.46
CA THR A 789 -25.05 9.29 2.17
C THR A 789 -25.19 10.25 3.34
N ASP A 790 -24.07 10.82 3.79
CA ASP A 790 -24.10 11.86 4.82
C ASP A 790 -24.82 13.12 4.32
N LEU A 791 -25.67 13.67 5.18
CA LEU A 791 -26.51 14.82 4.86
C LEU A 791 -26.20 15.96 5.83
N THR A 792 -25.90 17.12 5.27
CA THR A 792 -25.76 18.36 6.03
C THR A 792 -26.77 19.36 5.49
N LEU A 793 -27.58 19.91 6.38
CA LEU A 793 -28.54 20.97 6.08
C LEU A 793 -27.95 22.28 6.58
N TYR A 794 -27.76 23.25 5.67
CA TYR A 794 -27.22 24.58 5.95
C TYR A 794 -28.32 25.62 6.09
#